data_AF-A0AAW0CQ87-F1
#
_entry.id   AF-A0AAW0CQ87-F1
#
_cell.length_a   1.000
_cell.length_b   1.000
_cell.length_c   1.000
_cell.angle_alpha   90.00
_cell.angle_beta   90.00
_cell.angle_gamma   90.00
#
_symmetry.space_group_name_H-M   'P 1'
#
loop_
_entity.id
_entity.type
_entity.pdbx_description
1 polymer ?
#
loop_
_entity_poly.entity_id
_entity_poly.type
_entity_poly.pdbx_seq_one_letter_code
_entity_poly.pdbx_strand_id
1 'polypeptide(L)'
;ERNERNNVDTSFLTFADADELTMFTHLSRLLTAVDSIPELLRAHEQMGIISRMVQWDLCRAHLVVYEWLQHIGPQMARDLILLHQRSIADLERLFPKFARLVKQVFCYAKQVQDAAPRSKKRKPTNETPPVPAVPVDDAQKIPADLFGLIAKPTRTGAIKLPTIGKVAQKNGNLALVNAATDCLLDVLSREMVIIPMAQVDDRWLSPQRRAAKKKAKTSSTEPAASAAEEMKKVAARLMSRGALLRCLVTVCEGEYIFASAAMHEVLVGPTTLLPKKWHEDIRFAAALVREEEVALKALMDVLQSKIGDDTDVPVNAAKPGAFVHRRTLELHRGRPIEEEEFRNPHSQASAGVSLAAPAPKETRRKHIPHASLTVSQLLVNDVPPGSVSVPLFAKLALIVREALNERHGRAPSNQSLRWVLEDRNAATGLHAGDRDHTDPVRLYNVSTTLLRQKIPQQRVTERLGFSNLVAWHLTGQGIGTQSLLQQRQTMFFDSGDQCVQVFRDADSGNSVLREEYLKNHPGTDEKKVEAAIKRVAGYVATHNANAYGEASNSLTLTPGRKDEPKYTIEEKFLPFFTDNVQDRYVEFLGPLHNQDPTTYVGPRHTWSETIAFIQSFQFFGMMNDGLTTLQLANNMALLGICKLPEADEMAAWIASKGELGAFKGLTHLGFNLRGSDPLATRAAFLCVYNHLNTHLSEDDKEKLGFGVIFCEHVLCKVQRWNFRYDNSWNGIATRFADLAAALFQNEATECLPFPLRMAVSEIEAIIAAAEVSIQT
;
A
#
# COMPACT_ATOMS: atom_id res chain seq x y z
N GLU A 1 -12.71 -10.65 57.45
CA GLU A 1 -13.11 -9.34 56.87
C GLU A 1 -14.29 -8.64 57.58
N ARG A 2 -14.50 -8.86 58.90
CA ARG A 2 -15.61 -8.21 59.62
C ARG A 2 -15.21 -7.38 60.84
N ASN A 3 -13.94 -6.96 60.98
CA ASN A 3 -13.49 -6.19 62.15
C ASN A 3 -12.35 -5.16 61.96
N GLU A 4 -12.08 -4.68 60.75
CA GLU A 4 -11.05 -3.63 60.52
C GLU A 4 -11.60 -2.40 59.77
N ARG A 5 -12.74 -1.87 60.22
CA ARG A 5 -13.36 -0.66 59.62
C ARG A 5 -13.48 0.56 60.55
N ASN A 6 -12.88 0.54 61.74
CA ASN A 6 -13.05 1.63 62.72
C ASN A 6 -11.73 2.31 63.15
N ASN A 7 -10.77 2.48 62.24
CA ASN A 7 -9.66 3.41 62.45
C ASN A 7 -9.32 4.15 61.14
N VAL A 8 -10.34 4.63 60.42
CA VAL A 8 -10.12 5.84 59.61
C VAL A 8 -10.08 6.95 60.64
N ASP A 9 -8.86 7.38 60.96
CA ASP A 9 -8.55 8.53 61.79
C ASP A 9 -9.23 9.76 61.17
N THR A 10 -10.49 10.00 61.57
CA THR A 10 -11.27 11.19 61.26
C THR A 10 -10.84 12.32 62.19
N SER A 11 -9.53 12.51 62.39
CA SER A 11 -9.00 13.81 62.78
C SER A 11 -9.10 14.73 61.55
N PHE A 12 -10.34 15.14 61.25
CA PHE A 12 -10.53 16.44 60.62
C PHE A 12 -9.90 17.44 61.58
N LEU A 13 -8.65 17.82 61.30
CA LEU A 13 -7.92 18.88 61.98
C LEU A 13 -8.91 20.02 62.19
N THR A 14 -9.32 20.21 63.44
CA THR A 14 -10.04 21.41 63.82
C THR A 14 -9.10 22.56 63.53
N PHE A 15 -9.44 23.41 62.57
CA PHE A 15 -8.67 24.58 62.13
C PHE A 15 -8.34 25.59 63.25
N ALA A 16 -8.77 25.32 64.49
CA ALA A 16 -8.57 26.18 65.64
C ALA A 16 -7.09 26.29 66.07
N ASP A 17 -6.24 25.29 65.81
CA ASP A 17 -4.85 25.26 66.28
C ASP A 17 -3.80 25.08 65.16
N ALA A 18 -4.21 25.14 63.89
CA ALA A 18 -3.27 25.04 62.77
C ALA A 18 -2.47 26.36 62.64
N ASP A 19 -1.15 26.30 62.80
CA ASP A 19 -0.30 27.45 62.53
C ASP A 19 -0.41 27.89 61.06
N GLU A 20 -0.11 29.17 60.80
CA GLU A 20 -0.20 29.78 59.47
C GLU A 20 0.58 28.98 58.42
N LEU A 21 1.70 28.37 58.82
CA LEU A 21 2.54 27.53 57.97
C LEU A 21 1.82 26.24 57.53
N THR A 22 1.08 25.60 58.44
CA THR A 22 0.27 24.41 58.16
C THR A 22 -0.87 24.75 57.22
N MET A 23 -1.58 25.86 57.46
CA MET A 23 -2.63 26.34 56.55
C MET A 23 -2.08 26.67 55.16
N PHE A 24 -0.93 27.35 55.08
CA PHE A 24 -0.28 27.67 53.82
C PHE A 24 0.17 26.40 53.07
N THR A 25 0.70 25.40 53.78
CA THR A 25 1.09 24.11 53.19
C THR A 25 -0.11 23.35 52.64
N HIS A 26 -1.24 23.31 53.35
CA HIS A 26 -2.46 22.67 52.87
C HIS A 26 -3.06 23.41 51.68
N LEU A 27 -3.09 24.75 51.71
CA LEU A 27 -3.56 25.57 50.59
C LEU A 27 -2.66 25.39 49.36
N SER A 28 -1.34 25.38 49.53
CA SER A 28 -0.37 25.12 48.46
C SER A 28 -0.55 23.73 47.84
N ARG A 29 -0.78 22.68 48.65
CA ARG A 29 -1.09 21.34 48.14
C ARG A 29 -2.41 21.28 47.38
N LEU A 30 -3.45 21.97 47.88
CA LEU A 30 -4.73 22.04 47.19
C LEU A 30 -4.61 22.77 45.85
N LEU A 31 -3.93 23.93 45.82
CA LEU A 31 -3.68 24.67 44.59
C LEU A 31 -2.85 23.85 43.60
N THR A 32 -1.78 23.19 44.06
CA THR A 32 -0.99 22.27 43.22
C THR A 32 -1.84 21.13 42.66
N ALA A 33 -2.72 20.54 43.47
CA ALA A 33 -3.64 19.50 43.02
C ALA A 33 -4.62 20.05 41.96
N VAL A 34 -5.24 21.20 42.21
CA VAL A 34 -6.16 21.87 41.29
C VAL A 34 -5.47 22.22 39.96
N ASP A 35 -4.25 22.76 40.02
CA ASP A 35 -3.44 23.11 38.85
C ASP A 35 -3.03 21.88 38.04
N SER A 36 -2.85 20.72 38.70
CA SER A 36 -2.51 19.45 38.04
C SER A 36 -3.70 18.73 37.39
N ILE A 37 -4.95 19.00 37.80
CA ILE A 37 -6.14 18.29 37.29
C ILE A 37 -6.28 18.41 35.76
N PRO A 38 -6.14 19.59 35.12
CA PRO A 38 -6.20 19.70 33.66
C PRO A 38 -5.13 18.88 32.93
N GLU A 39 -3.93 18.75 33.50
CA GLU A 39 -2.86 17.90 32.95
C GLU A 39 -3.19 16.42 33.09
N LEU A 40 -3.70 16.01 34.26
CA LEU A 40 -4.14 14.63 34.51
C LEU A 40 -5.32 14.23 33.60
N LEU A 41 -6.27 15.14 33.36
CA LEU A 41 -7.38 14.91 32.42
C LEU A 41 -6.86 14.74 30.98
N ARG A 42 -5.93 15.59 30.53
CA ARG A 42 -5.28 15.43 29.22
C ARG A 42 -4.54 14.11 29.12
N ALA A 43 -3.76 13.74 30.14
CA ALA A 43 -3.06 12.45 30.18
C ALA A 43 -4.04 11.27 30.15
N HIS A 44 -5.18 11.39 30.83
CA HIS A 44 -6.25 10.37 30.80
C HIS A 44 -6.85 10.20 29.40
N GLU A 45 -7.13 11.28 28.69
CA GLU A 45 -7.60 11.24 27.29
C GLU A 45 -6.56 10.59 26.37
N GLN A 46 -5.28 10.95 26.52
CA GLN A 46 -4.17 10.35 25.76
C GLN A 46 -4.07 8.84 26.01
N MET A 47 -4.20 8.40 27.27
CA MET A 47 -4.26 6.97 27.60
C MET A 47 -5.45 6.28 26.93
N GLY A 48 -6.61 6.96 26.82
CA GLY A 48 -7.77 6.45 26.09
C GLY A 48 -7.48 6.22 24.60
N ILE A 49 -6.79 7.16 23.95
CA ILE A 49 -6.36 7.04 22.55
C ILE A 49 -5.37 5.88 22.38
N ILE A 50 -4.33 5.81 23.23
CA ILE A 50 -3.34 4.74 23.20
C ILE A 50 -4.01 3.38 23.41
N SER A 51 -4.95 3.28 24.35
CA SER A 51 -5.68 2.03 24.60
C SER A 51 -6.48 1.58 23.37
N ARG A 52 -7.12 2.50 22.64
CA ARG A 52 -7.87 2.17 21.42
C ARG A 52 -6.94 1.81 20.26
N MET A 53 -5.79 2.47 20.14
CA MET A 53 -4.76 2.10 19.17
C MET A 53 -4.25 0.68 19.41
N VAL A 54 -3.90 0.36 20.67
CA VAL A 54 -3.49 -1.00 21.05
C VAL A 54 -4.60 -2.01 20.76
N GLN A 55 -5.86 -1.69 21.06
CA GLN A 55 -6.99 -2.56 20.74
C GLN A 55 -7.09 -2.82 19.23
N TRP A 56 -6.94 -1.78 18.40
CA TRP A 56 -6.95 -1.92 16.95
C TRP A 56 -5.84 -2.87 16.49
N ASP A 57 -4.60 -2.67 16.92
CA ASP A 57 -3.49 -3.55 16.55
C ASP A 57 -3.70 -4.99 17.03
N LEU A 58 -4.31 -5.18 18.20
CA LEU A 58 -4.67 -6.51 18.70
C LEU A 58 -5.74 -7.20 17.84
N CYS A 59 -6.74 -6.46 17.34
CA CYS A 59 -7.70 -6.98 16.36
C CYS A 59 -7.01 -7.39 15.06
N ARG A 60 -6.06 -6.58 14.55
CA ARG A 60 -5.27 -6.92 13.36
C ARG A 60 -4.43 -8.17 13.58
N ALA A 61 -3.80 -8.29 14.74
CA ALA A 61 -3.08 -9.51 15.12
C ALA A 61 -4.01 -10.73 15.11
N HIS A 62 -5.27 -10.61 15.57
CA HIS A 62 -6.25 -11.70 15.47
C HIS A 62 -6.63 -12.08 14.05
N LEU A 63 -6.76 -11.12 13.12
CA LEU A 63 -6.96 -11.42 11.70
C LEU A 63 -5.80 -12.24 11.15
N VAL A 64 -4.57 -11.79 11.38
CA VAL A 64 -3.35 -12.50 10.94
C VAL A 64 -3.27 -13.91 11.53
N VAL A 65 -3.60 -14.06 12.82
CA VAL A 65 -3.63 -15.37 13.49
C VAL A 65 -4.69 -16.28 12.90
N TYR A 66 -5.86 -15.75 12.56
CA TYR A 66 -6.90 -16.54 11.89
C TYR A 66 -6.47 -16.99 10.49
N GLU A 67 -5.92 -16.09 9.68
CA GLU A 67 -5.36 -16.43 8.36
C GLU A 67 -4.24 -17.47 8.48
N TRP A 68 -3.39 -17.36 9.50
CA TRP A 68 -2.38 -18.38 9.80
C TRP A 68 -2.98 -19.74 10.11
N LEU A 69 -3.93 -19.81 11.06
CA LEU A 69 -4.50 -21.07 11.53
C LEU A 69 -5.36 -21.75 10.46
N GLN A 70 -6.02 -20.98 9.60
CA GLN A 70 -6.96 -21.47 8.61
C GLN A 70 -6.31 -21.75 7.25
N HIS A 71 -5.43 -20.86 6.78
CA HIS A 71 -4.98 -20.82 5.38
C HIS A 71 -3.46 -20.97 5.25
N ILE A 72 -2.71 -20.00 5.77
CA ILE A 72 -1.27 -19.84 5.51
C ILE A 72 -0.46 -20.94 6.19
N GLY A 73 -0.72 -21.22 7.46
CA GLY A 73 0.02 -22.21 8.25
C GLY A 73 -0.07 -23.62 7.65
N PRO A 74 -1.29 -24.15 7.39
CA PRO A 74 -1.45 -25.46 6.78
C PRO A 74 -0.73 -25.59 5.43
N GLN A 75 -0.88 -24.60 4.55
CA GLN A 75 -0.24 -24.59 3.24
C GLN A 75 1.29 -24.55 3.36
N MET A 76 1.82 -23.65 4.19
CA MET A 76 3.26 -23.52 4.41
C MET A 76 3.88 -24.79 5.01
N ALA A 77 3.24 -25.40 6.00
CA ALA A 77 3.73 -26.64 6.60
C ALA A 77 3.78 -27.77 5.56
N ARG A 78 2.75 -27.88 4.71
CA ARG A 78 2.69 -28.87 3.62
C ARG A 78 3.81 -28.64 2.62
N ASP A 79 4.01 -27.40 2.17
CA ASP A 79 5.02 -27.07 1.17
C ASP A 79 6.43 -27.33 1.67
N LEU A 80 6.73 -27.01 2.94
CA LEU A 80 8.02 -27.30 3.56
C LEU A 80 8.31 -28.80 3.66
N ILE A 81 7.30 -29.61 4.01
CA ILE A 81 7.44 -31.08 4.07
C ILE A 81 7.59 -31.67 2.67
N LEU A 82 6.84 -31.19 1.68
CA LEU A 82 6.97 -31.63 0.29
C LEU A 82 8.35 -31.24 -0.29
N LEU A 83 8.84 -30.03 0.03
CA LEU A 83 10.18 -29.60 -0.36
C LEU A 83 11.25 -30.48 0.27
N HIS A 84 11.13 -30.80 1.58
CA HIS A 84 12.01 -31.75 2.25
C HIS A 84 12.04 -33.12 1.54
N GLN A 85 10.88 -33.64 1.13
CA GLN A 85 10.81 -34.91 0.42
C GLN A 85 11.47 -34.88 -0.95
N ARG A 86 11.35 -33.76 -1.67
CA ARG A 86 11.96 -33.58 -2.98
C ARG A 86 13.48 -33.40 -2.86
N SER A 87 13.93 -32.53 -1.97
CA SER A 87 15.32 -32.13 -1.80
C SER A 87 15.53 -31.41 -0.47
N ILE A 88 16.19 -32.09 0.49
CA ILE A 88 16.62 -31.46 1.74
C ILE A 88 17.62 -30.32 1.47
N ALA A 89 18.47 -30.45 0.45
CA ALA A 89 19.46 -29.44 0.09
C ALA A 89 18.79 -28.13 -0.36
N ASP A 90 17.70 -28.21 -1.13
CA ASP A 90 16.93 -27.03 -1.51
C ASP A 90 16.23 -26.39 -0.31
N LEU A 91 15.71 -27.20 0.61
CA LEU A 91 15.12 -26.68 1.85
C LEU A 91 16.17 -25.97 2.73
N GLU A 92 17.36 -26.53 2.88
CA GLU A 92 18.48 -25.92 3.63
C GLU A 92 18.95 -24.62 2.97
N ARG A 93 18.98 -24.57 1.64
CA ARG A 93 19.35 -23.37 0.88
C ARG A 93 18.31 -22.26 0.97
N LEU A 94 17.03 -22.59 0.77
CA LEU A 94 15.94 -21.60 0.70
C LEU A 94 15.43 -21.18 2.08
N PHE A 95 15.38 -22.11 3.04
CA PHE A 95 14.81 -21.89 4.37
C PHE A 95 15.69 -22.50 5.48
N PRO A 96 16.94 -22.02 5.66
CA PRO A 96 17.94 -22.68 6.52
C PRO A 96 17.49 -22.89 7.97
N LYS A 97 16.71 -21.95 8.53
CA LYS A 97 16.15 -22.08 9.89
C LYS A 97 15.06 -23.14 9.98
N PHE A 98 14.18 -23.23 8.97
CA PHE A 98 13.12 -24.23 8.92
C PHE A 98 13.66 -25.62 8.61
N ALA A 99 14.70 -25.74 7.80
CA ALA A 99 15.23 -27.03 7.34
C ALA A 99 15.53 -28.00 8.49
N ARG A 100 16.15 -27.49 9.57
CA ARG A 100 16.47 -28.30 10.77
C ARG A 100 15.21 -28.78 11.48
N LEU A 101 14.23 -27.90 11.66
CA LEU A 101 12.95 -28.23 12.29
C LEU A 101 12.18 -29.26 11.45
N VAL A 102 12.02 -28.99 10.16
CA VAL A 102 11.30 -29.83 9.21
C VAL A 102 11.92 -31.22 9.14
N LYS A 103 13.26 -31.30 9.04
CA LYS A 103 14.00 -32.56 9.05
C LYS A 103 13.75 -33.37 10.32
N GLN A 104 13.81 -32.72 11.48
CA GLN A 104 13.57 -33.38 12.77
C GLN A 104 12.12 -33.90 12.88
N VAL A 105 11.13 -33.08 12.50
CA VAL A 105 9.71 -33.47 12.48
C VAL A 105 9.48 -34.64 11.53
N PHE A 106 10.06 -34.60 10.33
CA PHE A 106 9.93 -35.66 9.34
C PHE A 106 10.56 -36.97 9.82
N CYS A 107 11.75 -36.91 10.42
CA CYS A 107 12.42 -38.09 11.00
C CYS A 107 11.60 -38.70 12.13
N TYR A 108 11.06 -37.89 13.05
CA TYR A 108 10.17 -38.35 14.11
C TYR A 108 8.92 -39.02 13.54
N ALA A 109 8.27 -38.41 12.55
CA ALA A 109 7.09 -39.00 11.91
C ALA A 109 7.39 -40.35 11.24
N LYS A 110 8.54 -40.46 10.58
CA LYS A 110 9.00 -41.71 9.96
C LYS A 110 9.26 -42.80 10.99
N GLN A 111 9.93 -42.48 12.09
CA GLN A 111 10.18 -43.44 13.18
C GLN A 111 8.87 -43.94 13.81
N VAL A 112 7.89 -43.06 14.03
CA VAL A 112 6.58 -43.46 14.55
C VAL A 112 5.84 -44.39 13.56
N GLN A 113 5.96 -44.13 12.25
CA GLN A 113 5.40 -45.01 11.22
C GLN A 113 6.11 -46.38 11.20
N ASP A 114 7.44 -46.40 11.25
CA ASP A 114 8.26 -47.62 11.22
C ASP A 114 8.06 -48.49 12.47
N ALA A 115 7.84 -47.87 13.63
CA ALA A 115 7.58 -48.55 14.91
C ALA A 115 6.14 -49.09 15.04
N ALA A 116 5.22 -48.72 14.14
CA ALA A 116 3.85 -49.19 14.20
C ALA A 116 3.80 -50.72 13.95
N PRO A 117 3.07 -51.49 14.77
CA PRO A 117 3.04 -52.94 14.65
C PRO A 117 2.51 -53.35 13.26
N ARG A 118 3.41 -53.84 12.40
CA ARG A 118 3.05 -54.39 11.10
C ARG A 118 2.05 -55.52 11.33
N SER A 119 0.84 -55.40 10.77
CA SER A 119 -0.20 -56.43 10.88
C SER A 119 0.41 -57.81 10.56
N LYS A 120 0.28 -58.76 11.49
CA LYS A 120 0.98 -60.06 11.61
C LYS A 120 0.88 -61.06 10.42
N LYS A 121 0.72 -60.63 9.17
CA LYS A 121 0.48 -61.50 8.00
C LYS A 121 1.61 -61.62 6.98
N ARG A 122 2.78 -61.01 7.18
CA ARG A 122 3.93 -61.21 6.27
C ARG A 122 5.00 -62.08 6.94
N LYS A 123 5.15 -63.32 6.43
CA LYS A 123 6.31 -64.18 6.72
C LYS A 123 7.59 -63.42 6.37
N PRO A 124 8.59 -63.37 7.27
CA PRO A 124 9.84 -62.68 7.00
C PRO A 124 10.60 -63.43 5.90
N THR A 125 11.00 -62.70 4.87
CA THR A 125 11.97 -63.15 3.86
C THR A 125 13.29 -62.43 4.16
N ASN A 126 14.40 -63.16 4.01
CA ASN A 126 15.70 -62.94 4.62
C ASN A 126 16.27 -61.51 4.62
N GLU A 127 16.65 -61.09 5.83
CA GLU A 127 17.93 -60.49 6.25
C GLU A 127 18.46 -59.25 5.50
N THR A 128 18.23 -58.09 6.11
CA THR A 128 19.17 -56.96 6.11
C THR A 128 19.44 -56.62 7.59
N PRO A 129 20.69 -56.39 8.02
CA PRO A 129 21.00 -56.12 9.42
C PRO A 129 20.27 -54.87 9.93
N PRO A 130 19.72 -54.87 11.16
CA PRO A 130 19.03 -53.72 11.72
C PRO A 130 20.02 -52.58 11.98
N VAL A 131 19.80 -51.44 11.30
CA VAL A 131 20.45 -50.17 11.65
C VAL A 131 20.12 -49.84 13.12
N PRO A 132 21.10 -49.45 13.96
CA PRO A 132 20.85 -49.12 15.36
C PRO A 132 19.77 -48.04 15.47
N ALA A 133 18.63 -48.42 16.04
CA ALA A 133 17.50 -47.52 16.22
C ALA A 133 17.85 -46.47 17.27
N VAL A 134 17.88 -45.19 16.88
CA VAL A 134 17.89 -44.09 17.84
C VAL A 134 16.61 -44.21 18.70
N PRO A 135 16.70 -44.14 20.03
CA PRO A 135 15.52 -44.15 20.89
C PRO A 135 14.53 -43.06 20.45
N VAL A 136 13.26 -43.43 20.25
CA VAL A 136 12.19 -42.52 19.80
C VAL A 136 12.06 -41.29 20.72
N ASP A 137 12.41 -41.43 22.00
CA ASP A 137 12.36 -40.36 23.00
C ASP A 137 13.31 -39.19 22.72
N ASP A 138 14.42 -39.42 22.01
CA ASP A 138 15.37 -38.36 21.65
C ASP A 138 14.96 -37.64 20.36
N ALA A 139 14.33 -38.37 19.42
CA ALA A 139 13.81 -37.78 18.20
C ALA A 139 12.59 -36.87 18.44
N GLN A 140 11.86 -37.09 19.54
CA GLN A 140 10.68 -36.31 19.91
C GLN A 140 11.00 -34.92 20.50
N LYS A 141 12.26 -34.63 20.81
CA LYS A 141 12.67 -33.37 21.47
C LYS A 141 13.26 -32.39 20.46
N ILE A 142 12.77 -31.16 20.47
CA ILE A 142 13.33 -30.04 19.69
C ILE A 142 13.70 -28.89 20.65
N PRO A 143 14.66 -28.02 20.29
CA PRO A 143 15.03 -26.90 21.17
C PRO A 143 13.90 -25.87 21.28
N ALA A 144 13.86 -25.15 22.40
CA ALA A 144 12.78 -24.20 22.71
C ALA A 144 12.69 -23.02 21.76
N ASP A 145 13.82 -22.62 21.18
CA ASP A 145 13.94 -21.55 20.18
C ASP A 145 13.56 -22.00 18.76
N LEU A 146 13.15 -23.27 18.60
CA LEU A 146 12.85 -23.90 17.31
C LEU A 146 13.99 -23.71 16.30
N PHE A 147 15.24 -23.91 16.74
CA PHE A 147 16.44 -23.72 15.92
C PHE A 147 16.61 -22.27 15.42
N GLY A 148 16.27 -21.28 16.25
CA GLY A 148 16.40 -19.85 15.97
C GLY A 148 15.24 -19.23 15.19
N LEU A 149 14.11 -19.93 15.09
CA LEU A 149 12.84 -19.37 14.59
C LEU A 149 12.15 -18.49 15.64
N ILE A 150 12.36 -18.77 16.94
CA ILE A 150 11.86 -17.96 18.05
C ILE A 150 13.05 -17.24 18.70
N ALA A 151 13.09 -15.91 18.57
CA ALA A 151 14.18 -15.10 19.11
C ALA A 151 14.25 -15.12 20.65
N LYS A 152 13.10 -15.24 21.33
CA LYS A 152 12.98 -15.24 22.79
C LYS A 152 11.99 -16.32 23.24
N PRO A 153 12.43 -17.58 23.40
CA PRO A 153 11.52 -18.65 23.79
C PRO A 153 10.97 -18.44 25.19
N THR A 154 9.69 -18.74 25.39
CA THR A 154 9.00 -18.59 26.70
C THR A 154 9.42 -19.63 27.72
N ARG A 155 10.05 -20.73 27.28
CA ARG A 155 10.57 -21.80 28.11
C ARG A 155 12.02 -22.11 27.75
N THR A 156 12.78 -22.59 28.73
CA THR A 156 14.20 -22.96 28.57
C THR A 156 14.40 -24.43 28.20
N GLY A 157 13.41 -25.29 28.49
CA GLY A 157 13.47 -26.73 28.23
C GLY A 157 13.07 -27.13 26.81
N ALA A 158 13.52 -28.30 26.36
CA ALA A 158 13.16 -28.88 25.07
C ALA A 158 11.64 -29.05 24.90
N ILE A 159 11.17 -28.82 23.68
CA ILE A 159 9.77 -28.97 23.28
C ILE A 159 9.56 -30.41 22.82
N LYS A 160 8.51 -31.04 23.34
CA LYS A 160 8.07 -32.36 22.90
C LYS A 160 7.17 -32.24 21.67
N LEU A 161 7.52 -32.93 20.59
CA LEU A 161 6.69 -33.05 19.39
C LEU A 161 5.36 -33.74 19.72
N PRO A 162 4.24 -33.32 19.09
CA PRO A 162 2.93 -33.91 19.33
C PRO A 162 2.89 -35.41 18.98
N THR A 163 2.02 -36.15 19.67
CA THR A 163 1.82 -37.57 19.39
C THR A 163 1.12 -37.74 18.05
N ILE A 164 1.71 -38.53 17.15
CA ILE A 164 1.12 -38.83 15.85
C ILE A 164 0.08 -39.94 16.00
N GLY A 165 -1.15 -39.68 15.52
CA GLY A 165 -2.29 -40.59 15.68
C GLY A 165 -2.16 -41.91 14.90
N LYS A 166 -2.91 -42.94 15.32
CA LYS A 166 -2.90 -44.29 14.70
C LYS A 166 -3.23 -44.31 13.21
N VAL A 167 -4.04 -43.37 12.72
CA VAL A 167 -4.40 -43.28 11.29
C VAL A 167 -3.18 -42.86 10.44
N ALA A 168 -2.32 -42.00 11.00
CA ALA A 168 -1.07 -41.57 10.39
C ALA A 168 0.03 -42.65 10.43
N GLN A 169 -0.15 -43.71 11.22
CA GLN A 169 0.76 -44.86 11.28
C GLN A 169 0.53 -45.88 10.17
N LYS A 170 -0.43 -45.64 9.25
CA LYS A 170 -0.63 -46.49 8.07
C LYS A 170 0.60 -46.41 7.15
N ASN A 171 0.96 -47.53 6.53
CA ASN A 171 2.06 -47.57 5.56
C ASN A 171 1.71 -46.74 4.31
N GLY A 172 2.59 -45.82 3.94
CA GLY A 172 2.49 -45.05 2.70
C GLY A 172 3.15 -43.68 2.79
N ASN A 173 3.73 -43.22 1.69
CA ASN A 173 4.42 -41.92 1.64
C ASN A 173 3.45 -40.76 1.94
N LEU A 174 2.23 -40.82 1.41
CA LEU A 174 1.22 -39.78 1.66
C LEU A 174 0.82 -39.70 3.14
N ALA A 175 0.68 -40.84 3.82
CA ALA A 175 0.37 -40.87 5.25
C ALA A 175 1.50 -40.25 6.08
N LEU A 176 2.76 -40.51 5.70
CA LEU A 176 3.94 -39.89 6.32
C LEU A 176 3.98 -38.37 6.09
N VAL A 177 3.74 -37.90 4.86
CA VAL A 177 3.67 -36.47 4.54
C VAL A 177 2.63 -35.77 5.39
N ASN A 178 1.41 -36.32 5.44
CA ASN A 178 0.32 -35.72 6.20
C ASN A 178 0.64 -35.71 7.70
N ALA A 179 1.15 -36.81 8.24
CA ALA A 179 1.56 -36.89 9.65
C ALA A 179 2.62 -35.85 10.03
N ALA A 180 3.63 -35.68 9.17
CA ALA A 180 4.70 -34.72 9.39
C ALA A 180 4.22 -33.28 9.19
N THR A 181 3.31 -33.04 8.25
CA THR A 181 2.65 -31.75 8.02
C THR A 181 1.85 -31.32 9.24
N ASP A 182 0.98 -32.20 9.76
CA ASP A 182 0.15 -31.93 10.94
C ASP A 182 1.03 -31.68 12.18
N CYS A 183 2.10 -32.47 12.34
CA CYS A 183 3.06 -32.32 13.42
C CYS A 183 3.79 -30.97 13.35
N LEU A 184 4.26 -30.58 12.16
CA LEU A 184 4.92 -29.30 11.95
C LEU A 184 3.98 -28.12 12.19
N LEU A 185 2.75 -28.20 11.67
CA LEU A 185 1.72 -27.18 11.86
C LEU A 185 1.37 -26.99 13.34
N ASP A 186 1.17 -28.08 14.10
CA ASP A 186 0.89 -28.01 15.53
C ASP A 186 2.04 -27.34 16.28
N VAL A 187 3.28 -27.72 16.01
CA VAL A 187 4.45 -27.11 16.67
C VAL A 187 4.55 -25.62 16.36
N LEU A 188 4.51 -25.24 15.08
CA LEU A 188 4.63 -23.84 14.70
C LEU A 188 3.47 -23.00 15.28
N SER A 189 2.24 -23.48 15.13
CA SER A 189 1.06 -22.77 15.63
C SER A 189 1.05 -22.69 17.15
N ARG A 190 1.38 -23.77 17.85
CA ARG A 190 1.38 -23.79 19.32
C ARG A 190 2.43 -22.86 19.89
N GLU A 191 3.66 -22.94 19.40
CA GLU A 191 4.80 -22.26 20.00
C GLU A 191 4.95 -20.81 19.54
N MET A 192 4.72 -20.53 18.26
CA MET A 192 4.92 -19.19 17.70
C MET A 192 3.66 -18.32 17.78
N VAL A 193 2.48 -18.93 17.87
CA VAL A 193 1.21 -18.21 17.78
C VAL A 193 0.36 -18.36 19.04
N ILE A 194 -0.09 -19.57 19.37
CA ILE A 194 -1.09 -19.81 20.42
C ILE A 194 -0.54 -19.47 21.81
N ILE A 195 0.68 -19.90 22.16
CA ILE A 195 1.28 -19.61 23.47
C ILE A 195 1.49 -18.10 23.68
N PRO A 196 2.12 -17.35 22.76
CA PRO A 196 2.22 -15.89 22.87
C PRO A 196 0.84 -15.21 22.97
N MET A 197 -0.12 -15.66 22.15
CA MET A 197 -1.46 -15.09 22.12
C MET A 197 -2.34 -15.49 23.32
N ALA A 198 -2.00 -16.53 24.07
CA ALA A 198 -2.74 -16.96 25.26
C ALA A 198 -2.77 -15.87 26.35
N GLN A 199 -1.68 -15.10 26.48
CA GLN A 199 -1.63 -13.98 27.43
C GLN A 199 -2.59 -12.86 27.04
N VAL A 200 -2.75 -12.64 25.73
CA VAL A 200 -3.67 -11.65 25.19
C VAL A 200 -5.11 -12.15 25.30
N ASP A 201 -5.35 -13.43 24.98
CA ASP A 201 -6.64 -14.10 25.15
C ASP A 201 -7.19 -13.97 26.59
N ASP A 202 -6.33 -14.12 27.59
CA ASP A 202 -6.70 -13.96 29.00
C ASP A 202 -7.27 -12.57 29.32
N ARG A 203 -6.84 -11.52 28.60
CA ARG A 203 -7.38 -10.15 28.75
C ARG A 203 -8.82 -10.03 28.27
N TRP A 204 -9.28 -10.91 27.40
CA TRP A 204 -10.65 -10.93 26.89
C TRP A 204 -11.51 -12.06 27.47
N LEU A 205 -11.02 -12.81 28.44
CA LEU A 205 -11.87 -13.74 29.17
C LEU A 205 -12.84 -12.98 30.08
N SER A 206 -14.13 -13.36 30.04
CA SER A 206 -15.11 -12.86 31.00
C SER A 206 -14.70 -13.23 32.43
N PRO A 207 -15.11 -12.46 33.46
CA PRO A 207 -14.78 -12.74 34.86
C PRO A 207 -15.15 -14.19 35.26
N GLN A 208 -16.28 -14.68 34.77
CA GLN A 208 -16.75 -16.06 34.99
C GLN A 208 -15.80 -17.09 34.36
N ARG A 209 -15.36 -16.89 33.10
CA ARG A 209 -14.40 -17.77 32.43
C ARG A 209 -13.03 -17.74 33.12
N ARG A 210 -12.57 -16.57 33.59
CA ARG A 210 -11.33 -16.46 34.38
C ARG A 210 -11.44 -17.23 35.70
N ALA A 211 -12.56 -17.11 36.41
CA ALA A 211 -12.79 -17.86 37.66
C ALA A 211 -12.83 -19.37 37.40
N ALA A 212 -13.50 -19.82 36.33
CA ALA A 212 -13.54 -21.21 35.92
C ALA A 212 -12.14 -21.75 35.57
N LYS A 213 -11.34 -20.98 34.82
CA LYS A 213 -9.94 -21.31 34.49
C LYS A 213 -9.08 -21.45 35.76
N LYS A 214 -9.21 -20.51 36.72
CA LYS A 214 -8.52 -20.59 38.02
C LYS A 214 -8.93 -21.84 38.81
N LYS A 215 -10.23 -22.15 38.89
CA LYS A 215 -10.75 -23.33 39.58
C LYS A 215 -10.25 -24.64 38.94
N ALA A 216 -10.26 -24.72 37.61
CA ALA A 216 -9.74 -25.87 36.87
C ALA A 216 -8.24 -26.08 37.10
N LYS A 217 -7.47 -24.99 37.19
CA LYS A 217 -6.02 -25.04 37.49
C LYS A 217 -5.73 -25.60 38.89
N THR A 218 -6.59 -25.32 39.87
CA THR A 218 -6.43 -25.82 41.25
C THR A 218 -6.94 -27.25 41.46
N SER A 219 -7.86 -27.74 40.62
CA SER A 219 -8.50 -29.06 40.82
C SER A 219 -7.91 -30.20 39.97
N SER A 220 -6.97 -29.91 39.06
CA SER A 220 -6.40 -30.90 38.15
C SER A 220 -5.25 -31.66 38.81
N THR A 221 -5.39 -32.98 38.94
CA THR A 221 -4.33 -33.91 39.37
C THR A 221 -3.33 -34.24 38.25
N GLU A 222 -3.62 -33.89 36.99
CA GLU A 222 -2.77 -34.11 35.81
C GLU A 222 -2.50 -32.79 35.05
N PRO A 223 -1.42 -32.06 35.38
CA PRO A 223 -1.15 -30.72 34.85
C PRO A 223 -0.97 -30.68 33.32
N ALA A 224 -0.39 -31.72 32.73
CA ALA A 224 -0.01 -31.74 31.31
C ALA A 224 -1.20 -31.91 30.36
N ALA A 225 -2.12 -32.84 30.67
CA ALA A 225 -3.34 -33.05 29.89
C ALA A 225 -4.26 -31.83 29.96
N SER A 226 -4.34 -31.20 31.14
CA SER A 226 -5.10 -29.96 31.33
C SER A 226 -4.54 -28.79 30.51
N ALA A 227 -3.21 -28.67 30.40
CA ALA A 227 -2.58 -27.60 29.62
C ALA A 227 -2.83 -27.75 28.10
N ALA A 228 -2.73 -28.96 27.56
CA ALA A 228 -2.99 -29.21 26.14
C ALA A 228 -4.45 -28.91 25.76
N GLU A 229 -5.39 -29.30 26.61
CA GLU A 229 -6.81 -29.00 26.40
C GLU A 229 -7.10 -27.49 26.49
N GLU A 230 -6.42 -26.78 27.39
CA GLU A 230 -6.54 -25.32 27.46
C GLU A 230 -5.98 -24.64 26.20
N MET A 231 -4.85 -25.11 25.65
CA MET A 231 -4.31 -24.56 24.41
C MET A 231 -5.25 -24.75 23.22
N LYS A 232 -5.96 -25.89 23.14
CA LYS A 232 -7.01 -26.10 22.14
C LYS A 232 -8.14 -25.09 22.28
N LYS A 233 -8.57 -24.82 23.52
CA LYS A 233 -9.59 -23.80 23.80
C LYS A 233 -9.14 -22.40 23.43
N VAL A 234 -7.88 -22.05 23.70
CA VAL A 234 -7.29 -20.77 23.27
C VAL A 234 -7.30 -20.68 21.74
N ALA A 235 -6.79 -21.69 21.04
CA ALA A 235 -6.76 -21.72 19.57
C ALA A 235 -8.16 -21.52 18.97
N ALA A 236 -9.17 -22.23 19.49
CA ALA A 236 -10.55 -22.10 19.05
C ALA A 236 -11.12 -20.67 19.25
N ARG A 237 -10.81 -20.02 20.38
CA ARG A 237 -11.20 -18.62 20.62
C ARG A 237 -10.51 -17.66 19.66
N LEU A 238 -9.20 -17.85 19.42
CA LEU A 238 -8.44 -17.02 18.47
C LEU A 238 -9.01 -17.13 17.06
N MET A 239 -9.30 -18.35 16.58
CA MET A 239 -9.96 -18.56 15.30
C MET A 239 -11.33 -17.89 15.24
N SER A 240 -12.16 -18.08 16.27
CA SER A 240 -13.51 -17.51 16.33
C SER A 240 -13.50 -15.99 16.31
N ARG A 241 -12.57 -15.35 17.03
CA ARG A 241 -12.41 -13.89 17.01
C ARG A 241 -11.93 -13.39 15.65
N GLY A 242 -10.91 -14.00 15.06
CA GLY A 242 -10.41 -13.54 13.76
C GLY A 242 -11.44 -13.71 12.64
N ALA A 243 -12.19 -14.82 12.63
CA ALA A 243 -13.31 -15.01 11.71
C ALA A 243 -14.37 -13.90 11.84
N LEU A 244 -14.75 -13.57 13.09
CA LEU A 244 -15.70 -12.49 13.36
C LEU A 244 -15.17 -11.13 12.93
N LEU A 245 -13.91 -10.82 13.23
CA LEU A 245 -13.27 -9.58 12.80
C LEU A 245 -13.19 -9.49 11.28
N ARG A 246 -12.94 -10.59 10.57
CA ARG A 246 -12.93 -10.63 9.10
C ARG A 246 -14.31 -10.32 8.51
N CYS A 247 -15.36 -10.89 9.10
CA CYS A 247 -16.73 -10.56 8.73
C CYS A 247 -17.06 -9.08 9.02
N LEU A 248 -16.64 -8.55 10.17
CA LEU A 248 -16.83 -7.14 10.50
C LEU A 248 -16.11 -6.20 9.52
N VAL A 249 -14.87 -6.50 9.12
CA VAL A 249 -14.15 -5.71 8.10
C VAL A 249 -14.91 -5.73 6.77
N THR A 250 -15.47 -6.89 6.42
CA THR A 250 -16.25 -7.04 5.18
C THR A 250 -17.52 -6.19 5.23
N VAL A 251 -18.28 -6.21 6.33
CA VAL A 251 -19.53 -5.45 6.44
C VAL A 251 -19.29 -3.95 6.66
N CYS A 252 -18.25 -3.58 7.42
CA CYS A 252 -17.92 -2.19 7.71
C CYS A 252 -17.01 -1.54 6.66
N GLU A 253 -16.63 -2.27 5.61
CA GLU A 253 -15.71 -1.85 4.55
C GLU A 253 -14.36 -1.31 5.07
N GLY A 254 -13.87 -1.85 6.19
CA GLY A 254 -12.56 -1.45 6.73
C GLY A 254 -12.31 -1.82 8.20
N GLU A 255 -11.05 -1.69 8.61
CA GLU A 255 -10.58 -2.03 9.96
C GLU A 255 -10.80 -0.93 11.01
N TYR A 256 -11.18 0.28 10.59
CA TYR A 256 -11.34 1.44 11.49
C TYR A 256 -12.35 1.19 12.63
N ILE A 257 -13.28 0.25 12.44
CA ILE A 257 -14.22 -0.18 13.48
C ILE A 257 -13.52 -0.79 14.70
N PHE A 258 -12.30 -1.34 14.54
CA PHE A 258 -11.53 -1.93 15.62
C PHE A 258 -11.10 -0.93 16.69
N ALA A 259 -11.06 0.36 16.36
CA ALA A 259 -10.83 1.43 17.33
C ALA A 259 -12.08 1.75 18.19
N SER A 260 -13.23 1.16 17.91
CA SER A 260 -14.47 1.37 18.66
C SER A 260 -14.39 0.76 20.06
N ALA A 261 -14.91 1.47 21.06
CA ALA A 261 -15.01 0.95 22.43
C ALA A 261 -15.89 -0.32 22.53
N ALA A 262 -16.88 -0.45 21.64
CA ALA A 262 -17.76 -1.63 21.59
C ALA A 262 -17.00 -2.92 21.20
N MET A 263 -15.83 -2.81 20.57
CA MET A 263 -15.05 -3.97 20.15
C MET A 263 -14.61 -4.82 21.35
N HIS A 264 -14.48 -4.23 22.54
CA HIS A 264 -14.16 -4.99 23.74
C HIS A 264 -15.19 -6.10 24.02
N GLU A 265 -16.49 -5.78 23.91
CA GLU A 265 -17.56 -6.75 24.15
C GLU A 265 -17.57 -7.86 23.09
N VAL A 266 -17.36 -7.47 21.83
CA VAL A 266 -17.25 -8.37 20.68
C VAL A 266 -16.10 -9.37 20.87
N LEU A 267 -14.95 -8.90 21.36
CA LEU A 267 -13.77 -9.73 21.60
C LEU A 267 -13.93 -10.64 22.83
N VAL A 268 -14.71 -10.26 23.84
CA VAL A 268 -14.91 -11.07 25.05
C VAL A 268 -15.73 -12.33 24.78
N GLY A 269 -16.66 -12.28 23.82
CA GLY A 269 -17.55 -13.39 23.48
C GLY A 269 -17.93 -13.43 22.00
N PRO A 270 -17.02 -13.76 21.08
CA PRO A 270 -17.32 -13.75 19.65
C PRO A 270 -18.51 -14.67 19.28
N THR A 271 -18.64 -15.81 19.97
CA THR A 271 -19.74 -16.76 19.76
C THR A 271 -21.04 -16.39 20.46
N THR A 272 -21.07 -15.41 21.36
CA THR A 272 -22.33 -14.95 21.98
C THR A 272 -23.19 -14.16 21.01
N LEU A 273 -22.59 -13.68 19.91
CA LEU A 273 -23.30 -13.04 18.81
C LEU A 273 -23.92 -14.05 17.83
N LEU A 274 -23.51 -15.32 17.90
CA LEU A 274 -23.95 -16.37 16.99
C LEU A 274 -25.23 -17.06 17.49
N PRO A 275 -25.99 -17.76 16.62
CA PRO A 275 -27.11 -18.58 17.05
C PRO A 275 -26.67 -19.66 18.07
N LYS A 276 -27.59 -20.09 18.96
CA LYS A 276 -27.32 -21.05 20.05
C LYS A 276 -26.51 -22.29 19.66
N LYS A 277 -26.67 -22.78 18.43
CA LYS A 277 -25.91 -23.93 17.90
C LYS A 277 -24.38 -23.72 17.86
N TRP A 278 -23.91 -22.47 17.90
CA TRP A 278 -22.50 -22.08 17.77
C TRP A 278 -21.95 -21.30 18.96
N HIS A 279 -22.67 -21.26 20.09
CA HIS A 279 -22.20 -20.56 21.30
C HIS A 279 -20.88 -21.11 21.87
N GLU A 280 -20.46 -22.31 21.47
CA GLU A 280 -19.20 -22.93 21.87
C GLU A 280 -18.09 -22.63 20.85
N ASP A 281 -17.08 -21.85 21.26
CA ASP A 281 -15.90 -21.48 20.45
C ASP A 281 -15.26 -22.69 19.75
N ILE A 282 -15.18 -23.84 20.43
CA ILE A 282 -14.62 -25.08 19.87
C ILE A 282 -15.46 -25.60 18.70
N ARG A 283 -16.79 -25.59 18.82
CA ARG A 283 -17.68 -26.07 17.76
C ARG A 283 -17.64 -25.15 16.55
N PHE A 284 -17.60 -23.85 16.78
CA PHE A 284 -17.50 -22.88 15.70
C PHE A 284 -16.15 -22.96 14.98
N ALA A 285 -15.03 -23.04 15.72
CA ALA A 285 -13.71 -23.27 15.14
C ALA A 285 -13.66 -24.57 14.33
N ALA A 286 -14.24 -25.67 14.82
CA ALA A 286 -14.32 -26.91 14.06
C ALA A 286 -15.16 -26.79 12.78
N ALA A 287 -16.23 -25.98 12.81
CA ALA A 287 -17.03 -25.67 11.61
C ALA A 287 -16.23 -24.85 10.60
N LEU A 288 -15.44 -23.86 11.06
CA LEU A 288 -14.56 -23.06 10.20
C LEU A 288 -13.53 -23.94 9.48
N VAL A 289 -12.91 -24.90 10.17
CA VAL A 289 -11.93 -25.82 9.55
C VAL A 289 -12.59 -26.72 8.48
N ARG A 290 -13.84 -27.13 8.69
CA ARG A 290 -14.51 -28.09 7.80
C ARG A 290 -15.20 -27.44 6.61
N GLU A 291 -15.92 -26.35 6.85
CA GLU A 291 -16.84 -25.68 5.91
C GLU A 291 -16.81 -24.15 6.17
N GLU A 292 -15.66 -23.54 5.95
CA GLU A 292 -15.40 -22.12 6.25
C GLU A 292 -16.47 -21.20 5.65
N GLU A 293 -16.76 -21.32 4.36
CA GLU A 293 -17.72 -20.47 3.67
C GLU A 293 -19.11 -20.54 4.30
N VAL A 294 -19.55 -21.74 4.71
CA VAL A 294 -20.86 -21.94 5.35
C VAL A 294 -20.88 -21.31 6.75
N ALA A 295 -19.80 -21.47 7.51
CA ALA A 295 -19.67 -20.91 8.84
C ALA A 295 -19.58 -19.37 8.82
N LEU A 296 -18.76 -18.81 7.92
CA LEU A 296 -18.61 -17.36 7.72
C LEU A 296 -19.90 -16.76 7.16
N LYS A 297 -20.58 -17.42 6.21
CA LYS A 297 -21.84 -16.93 5.65
C LYS A 297 -22.89 -16.75 6.73
N ALA A 298 -23.13 -17.73 7.60
CA ALA A 298 -24.15 -17.54 8.62
C ALA A 298 -23.75 -16.54 9.72
N LEU A 299 -22.46 -16.24 9.90
CA LEU A 299 -22.03 -15.10 10.69
C LEU A 299 -22.30 -13.76 9.97
N MET A 300 -21.98 -13.69 8.67
CA MET A 300 -22.29 -12.54 7.82
C MET A 300 -23.78 -12.25 7.78
N ASP A 301 -24.63 -13.26 7.60
CA ASP A 301 -26.09 -13.12 7.58
C ASP A 301 -26.60 -12.53 8.91
N VAL A 302 -26.04 -12.96 10.04
CA VAL A 302 -26.38 -12.40 11.36
C VAL A 302 -25.94 -10.94 11.46
N LEU A 303 -24.71 -10.62 11.08
CA LEU A 303 -24.20 -9.24 11.11
C LEU A 303 -25.02 -8.34 10.18
N GLN A 304 -25.26 -8.75 8.95
CA GLN A 304 -26.07 -8.03 7.97
C GLN A 304 -27.51 -7.86 8.44
N SER A 305 -28.14 -8.87 9.04
CA SER A 305 -29.50 -8.72 9.60
C SER A 305 -29.60 -7.73 10.75
N LYS A 306 -28.51 -7.55 11.51
CA LYS A 306 -28.43 -6.61 12.64
C LYS A 306 -28.09 -5.19 12.20
N ILE A 307 -27.26 -5.09 11.17
CA ILE A 307 -26.81 -3.83 10.59
C ILE A 307 -27.90 -3.26 9.66
N GLY A 308 -28.69 -4.13 9.03
CA GLY A 308 -29.70 -3.76 8.04
C GLY A 308 -29.08 -3.26 6.74
N ASP A 309 -29.90 -2.62 5.90
CA ASP A 309 -29.46 -1.94 4.68
C ASP A 309 -28.93 -0.52 4.97
N ASP A 310 -28.43 -0.27 6.18
CA ASP A 310 -27.95 1.04 6.60
C ASP A 310 -26.64 1.40 5.89
N THR A 311 -26.75 2.23 4.86
CA THR A 311 -25.63 2.71 4.05
C THR A 311 -24.64 3.58 4.82
N ASP A 312 -24.99 4.09 6.00
CA ASP A 312 -24.09 4.90 6.83
C ASP A 312 -23.13 4.06 7.67
N VAL A 313 -23.31 2.74 7.73
CA VAL A 313 -22.50 1.86 8.59
C VAL A 313 -21.01 1.94 8.26
N PRO A 314 -20.55 1.86 7.00
CA PRO A 314 -19.13 2.05 6.67
C PRO A 314 -18.60 3.43 7.11
N VAL A 315 -19.39 4.48 6.88
CA VAL A 315 -19.01 5.86 7.24
C VAL A 315 -18.89 6.01 8.75
N ASN A 316 -19.82 5.45 9.51
CA ASN A 316 -19.81 5.48 10.97
C ASN A 316 -18.69 4.61 11.55
N ALA A 317 -18.44 3.45 10.95
CA ALA A 317 -17.35 2.53 11.30
C ALA A 317 -15.96 3.13 11.05
N ALA A 318 -15.83 4.03 10.06
CA ALA A 318 -14.58 4.74 9.79
C ALA A 318 -14.21 5.78 10.86
N LYS A 319 -15.20 6.38 11.55
CA LYS A 319 -14.97 7.51 12.47
C LYS A 319 -14.05 7.18 13.65
N PRO A 320 -14.24 6.08 14.42
CA PRO A 320 -13.39 5.77 15.57
C PRO A 320 -11.93 5.62 15.17
N GLY A 321 -11.66 4.93 14.07
CA GLY A 321 -10.30 4.69 13.63
C GLY A 321 -9.65 5.93 13.01
N ALA A 322 -10.38 6.74 12.24
CA ALA A 322 -9.88 8.04 11.78
C ALA A 322 -9.51 8.97 12.95
N PHE A 323 -10.36 8.99 13.99
CA PHE A 323 -10.10 9.74 15.22
C PHE A 323 -8.82 9.27 15.92
N VAL A 324 -8.69 7.95 16.16
CA VAL A 324 -7.51 7.39 16.84
C VAL A 324 -6.24 7.60 16.01
N HIS A 325 -6.31 7.43 14.68
CA HIS A 325 -5.16 7.62 13.79
C HIS A 325 -4.67 9.08 13.83
N ARG A 326 -5.59 10.05 13.72
CA ARG A 326 -5.25 11.48 13.83
C ARG A 326 -4.61 11.81 15.17
N ARG A 327 -5.25 11.41 16.28
CA ARG A 327 -4.73 11.69 17.63
C ARG A 327 -3.40 11.00 17.92
N THR A 328 -3.15 9.83 17.34
CA THR A 328 -1.84 9.15 17.44
C THR A 328 -0.75 9.95 16.73
N LEU A 329 -1.05 10.51 15.54
CA LEU A 329 -0.12 11.37 14.84
C LEU A 329 0.15 12.67 15.62
N GLU A 330 -0.87 13.25 16.26
CA GLU A 330 -0.69 14.43 17.12
C GLU A 330 0.22 14.15 18.32
N LEU A 331 0.03 13.00 18.98
CA LEU A 331 0.92 12.52 20.05
C LEU A 331 2.36 12.38 19.56
N HIS A 332 2.56 11.82 18.36
CA HIS A 332 3.88 11.63 17.78
C HIS A 332 4.55 12.95 17.38
N ARG A 333 3.78 13.91 16.86
CA ARG A 333 4.28 15.22 16.43
C ARG A 333 4.40 16.25 17.55
N GLY A 334 3.82 15.98 18.72
CA GLY A 334 3.78 16.92 19.84
C GLY A 334 2.94 18.17 19.57
N ARG A 335 2.09 18.16 18.53
CA ARG A 335 1.18 19.27 18.18
C ARG A 335 -0.14 18.78 17.58
N PRO A 336 -1.24 19.55 17.71
CA PRO A 336 -2.45 19.31 16.96
C PRO A 336 -2.18 19.26 15.45
N ILE A 337 -2.90 18.39 14.75
CA ILE A 337 -2.83 18.22 13.30
C ILE A 337 -4.19 18.63 12.78
N GLU A 338 -4.22 19.57 11.85
CA GLU A 338 -5.47 20.01 11.24
C GLU A 338 -6.08 18.90 10.37
N GLU A 339 -7.40 18.89 10.21
CA GLU A 339 -8.06 17.82 9.46
C GLU A 339 -7.59 17.75 8.00
N GLU A 340 -7.22 18.89 7.42
CA GLU A 340 -6.66 18.97 6.07
C GLU A 340 -5.25 18.37 5.99
N GLU A 341 -4.40 18.65 6.98
CA GLU A 341 -3.06 18.05 7.11
C GLU A 341 -3.15 16.53 7.31
N PHE A 342 -4.16 16.08 8.04
CA PHE A 342 -4.43 14.65 8.25
C PHE A 342 -4.89 13.94 6.96
N ARG A 343 -5.80 14.55 6.20
CA ARG A 343 -6.32 13.99 4.94
C ARG A 343 -5.30 14.06 3.81
N ASN A 344 -4.44 15.07 3.82
CA ASN A 344 -3.42 15.29 2.82
C ASN A 344 -2.07 15.57 3.50
N PRO A 345 -1.34 14.54 3.95
CA PRO A 345 -0.07 14.69 4.65
C PRO A 345 1.03 15.35 3.79
N HIS A 346 0.79 15.53 2.49
CA HIS A 346 1.70 16.22 1.56
C HIS A 346 1.42 17.73 1.44
N SER A 347 0.27 18.23 1.91
CA SER A 347 -0.16 19.62 1.68
C SER A 347 0.65 20.67 2.44
N GLN A 348 1.36 20.31 3.50
CA GLN A 348 2.11 21.25 4.34
C GLN A 348 3.64 21.20 4.18
N ALA A 349 4.20 20.29 3.37
CA ALA A 349 5.63 20.35 3.05
C ALA A 349 6.04 21.65 2.32
N SER A 350 5.05 22.40 1.81
CA SER A 350 5.19 23.68 1.11
C SER A 350 4.76 24.92 1.94
N ALA A 351 4.27 24.75 3.17
CA ALA A 351 3.70 25.85 3.96
C ALA A 351 4.68 26.49 4.98
N GLY A 352 5.98 26.47 4.67
CA GLY A 352 6.99 27.21 5.42
C GLY A 352 7.14 28.64 4.91
N VAL A 353 6.51 29.60 5.60
CA VAL A 353 6.75 31.06 5.53
C VAL A 353 6.58 31.70 4.15
N SER A 354 5.35 32.10 3.83
CA SER A 354 5.07 33.09 2.79
C SER A 354 5.57 34.47 3.26
N LEU A 355 6.81 34.80 2.92
CA LEU A 355 7.22 36.17 2.70
C LEU A 355 6.90 36.47 1.23
N ALA A 356 6.13 37.54 1.00
CA ALA A 356 5.79 38.04 -0.33
C ALA A 356 7.00 37.89 -1.28
N ALA A 357 6.87 37.01 -2.28
CA ALA A 357 7.94 36.75 -3.22
C ALA A 357 8.25 38.04 -3.99
N PRO A 358 9.47 38.60 -3.88
CA PRO A 358 9.91 39.62 -4.82
C PRO A 358 9.92 38.97 -6.21
N ALA A 359 9.63 39.77 -7.24
CA ALA A 359 9.84 39.37 -8.64
C ALA A 359 11.17 38.63 -8.79
N PRO A 360 11.23 37.54 -9.58
CA PRO A 360 12.40 36.67 -9.65
C PRO A 360 13.60 37.49 -10.10
N LYS A 361 14.44 37.90 -9.14
CA LYS A 361 15.76 38.43 -9.44
C LYS A 361 16.51 37.28 -10.06
N GLU A 362 16.91 37.42 -11.32
CA GLU A 362 17.95 36.62 -11.94
C GLU A 362 19.14 36.58 -10.98
N THR A 363 19.18 35.55 -10.15
CA THR A 363 20.36 35.27 -9.36
C THR A 363 21.37 34.81 -10.39
N ARG A 364 22.32 35.70 -10.72
CA ARG A 364 23.55 35.32 -11.42
C ARG A 364 24.09 34.09 -10.71
N ARG A 365 23.81 32.91 -11.28
CA ARG A 365 24.31 31.63 -10.78
C ARG A 365 25.82 31.78 -10.83
N LYS A 366 26.45 31.91 -9.66
CA LYS A 366 27.90 31.83 -9.58
C LYS A 366 28.26 30.51 -10.23
N HIS A 367 29.06 30.57 -11.28
CA HIS A 367 29.56 29.39 -11.98
C HIS A 367 30.42 28.62 -10.95
N ILE A 368 29.79 27.69 -10.23
CA ILE A 368 30.52 26.76 -9.37
C ILE A 368 31.17 25.81 -10.37
N PRO A 369 32.51 25.69 -10.41
CA PRO A 369 33.14 24.69 -11.25
C PRO A 369 32.60 23.31 -10.85
N HIS A 370 31.91 22.65 -11.77
CA HIS A 370 31.40 21.31 -11.56
C HIS A 370 32.61 20.40 -11.34
N ALA A 371 32.76 19.85 -10.14
CA ALA A 371 33.69 18.76 -9.91
C ALA A 371 33.26 17.59 -10.80
N SER A 372 34.23 16.92 -11.45
CA SER A 372 33.94 15.74 -12.30
C SER A 372 33.14 14.72 -11.51
N LEU A 373 32.03 14.26 -12.08
CA LEU A 373 31.16 13.28 -11.44
C LEU A 373 31.84 11.91 -11.53
N THR A 374 31.95 11.20 -10.42
CA THR A 374 32.46 9.82 -10.39
C THR A 374 31.33 8.83 -10.16
N VAL A 375 31.53 7.56 -10.54
CA VAL A 375 30.57 6.48 -10.25
C VAL A 375 30.22 6.40 -8.76
N SER A 376 31.21 6.56 -7.88
CA SER A 376 31.02 6.54 -6.42
C SER A 376 30.20 7.70 -5.87
N GLN A 377 30.12 8.81 -6.61
CA GLN A 377 29.26 9.94 -6.27
C GLN A 377 27.85 9.75 -6.82
N LEU A 378 27.72 9.16 -8.02
CA LEU A 378 26.44 8.90 -8.68
C LEU A 378 25.63 7.77 -8.00
N LEU A 379 26.28 6.85 -7.29
CA LEU A 379 25.64 5.70 -6.65
C LEU A 379 25.65 5.82 -5.12
N VAL A 380 24.64 5.26 -4.44
CA VAL A 380 24.56 5.29 -2.97
C VAL A 380 25.55 4.28 -2.35
N ASN A 381 26.52 4.79 -1.57
CA ASN A 381 27.68 4.06 -1.01
C ASN A 381 27.38 3.06 0.14
N ASP A 382 26.13 2.72 0.43
CA ASP A 382 25.76 1.90 1.62
C ASP A 382 25.79 0.38 1.38
N VAL A 383 26.49 -0.11 0.35
CA VAL A 383 26.63 -1.55 0.09
C VAL A 383 28.04 -2.00 0.49
N PRO A 384 28.20 -3.07 1.30
CA PRO A 384 29.49 -3.45 1.88
C PRO A 384 30.62 -3.60 0.84
N PRO A 385 31.85 -3.21 1.20
CA PRO A 385 33.02 -3.27 0.31
C PRO A 385 33.22 -4.71 -0.20
N GLY A 386 33.27 -4.85 -1.53
CA GLY A 386 33.36 -6.15 -2.24
C GLY A 386 32.09 -6.54 -3.01
N SER A 387 30.98 -5.84 -2.78
CA SER A 387 29.79 -5.92 -3.62
C SER A 387 29.74 -4.69 -4.52
N VAL A 388 29.86 -4.90 -5.84
CA VAL A 388 29.71 -3.82 -6.82
C VAL A 388 28.24 -3.40 -6.78
N SER A 389 27.95 -2.26 -6.14
CA SER A 389 26.60 -1.70 -6.02
C SER A 389 26.19 -1.05 -7.34
N VAL A 390 25.74 -1.86 -8.26
CA VAL A 390 25.17 -1.42 -9.53
C VAL A 390 23.74 -0.91 -9.29
N PRO A 391 23.24 0.12 -10.02
CA PRO A 391 21.82 0.48 -9.98
C PRO A 391 20.94 -0.76 -10.10
N LEU A 392 20.01 -0.94 -9.16
CA LEU A 392 19.19 -2.14 -9.10
C LEU A 392 17.97 -1.96 -9.99
N PHE A 393 18.09 -2.41 -11.23
CA PHE A 393 16.98 -2.40 -12.20
C PHE A 393 15.90 -3.44 -11.89
N ALA A 394 16.03 -4.22 -10.81
CA ALA A 394 15.06 -5.24 -10.42
C ALA A 394 13.62 -4.72 -10.28
N LYS A 395 13.43 -3.56 -9.65
CA LYS A 395 12.09 -2.93 -9.56
C LYS A 395 11.53 -2.59 -10.93
N LEU A 396 12.38 -2.02 -11.79
CA LEU A 396 12.03 -1.65 -13.14
C LEU A 396 11.69 -2.89 -13.98
N ALA A 397 12.48 -3.96 -13.84
CA ALA A 397 12.28 -5.23 -14.51
C ALA A 397 10.92 -5.85 -14.14
N LEU A 398 10.53 -5.82 -12.86
CA LEU A 398 9.21 -6.30 -12.43
C LEU A 398 8.06 -5.51 -13.08
N ILE A 399 8.17 -4.17 -13.10
CA ILE A 399 7.17 -3.28 -13.70
C ILE A 399 7.05 -3.53 -15.21
N VAL A 400 8.18 -3.49 -15.91
CA VAL A 400 8.24 -3.63 -17.38
C VAL A 400 7.85 -5.06 -17.80
N ARG A 401 8.31 -6.08 -17.08
CA ARG A 401 7.92 -7.48 -17.35
C ARG A 401 6.42 -7.67 -17.27
N GLU A 402 5.78 -7.13 -16.23
CA GLU A 402 4.35 -7.33 -16.05
C GLU A 402 3.52 -6.58 -17.11
N ALA A 403 3.96 -5.36 -17.48
CA ALA A 403 3.38 -4.64 -18.61
C ALA A 403 3.55 -5.41 -19.93
N LEU A 404 4.75 -5.93 -20.21
CA LEU A 404 5.00 -6.76 -21.39
C LEU A 404 4.16 -8.03 -21.39
N ASN A 405 4.07 -8.74 -20.27
CA ASN A 405 3.24 -9.94 -20.18
C ASN A 405 1.80 -9.65 -20.57
N GLU A 406 1.22 -8.53 -20.11
CA GLU A 406 -0.11 -8.12 -20.53
C GLU A 406 -0.19 -7.86 -22.03
N ARG A 407 0.73 -7.06 -22.59
CA ARG A 407 0.71 -6.70 -24.02
C ARG A 407 0.98 -7.87 -24.95
N HIS A 408 1.71 -8.88 -24.48
CA HIS A 408 1.92 -10.15 -25.17
C HIS A 408 0.76 -11.14 -24.98
N GLY A 409 -0.28 -10.81 -24.19
CA GLY A 409 -1.36 -11.73 -23.86
C GLY A 409 -0.92 -12.94 -23.00
N ARG A 410 0.20 -12.80 -22.29
CA ARG A 410 0.76 -13.83 -21.39
C ARG A 410 0.11 -13.73 -20.01
N ALA A 411 0.10 -14.87 -19.32
CA ALA A 411 -0.29 -14.93 -17.92
C ALA A 411 0.62 -14.04 -17.05
N PRO A 412 0.10 -13.47 -15.96
CA PRO A 412 0.90 -12.64 -15.08
C PRO A 412 2.00 -13.45 -14.41
N SER A 413 3.17 -12.84 -14.25
CA SER A 413 4.31 -13.48 -13.57
C SER A 413 4.04 -13.66 -12.08
N ASN A 414 3.33 -12.68 -11.51
CA ASN A 414 2.83 -12.67 -10.15
C ASN A 414 1.50 -11.92 -10.18
N GLN A 415 0.42 -12.58 -9.73
CA GLN A 415 -0.92 -12.01 -9.78
C GLN A 415 -1.04 -10.69 -9.01
N SER A 416 -0.32 -10.53 -7.90
CA SER A 416 -0.26 -9.28 -7.14
C SER A 416 0.35 -8.13 -7.93
N LEU A 417 1.37 -8.40 -8.75
CA LEU A 417 1.95 -7.38 -9.64
C LEU A 417 0.97 -6.96 -10.74
N ARG A 418 0.24 -7.93 -11.31
CA ARG A 418 -0.82 -7.64 -12.28
C ARG A 418 -1.90 -6.76 -11.68
N TRP A 419 -2.31 -7.04 -10.45
CA TRP A 419 -3.27 -6.19 -9.76
C TRP A 419 -2.73 -4.78 -9.55
N VAL A 420 -1.45 -4.60 -9.17
CA VAL A 420 -0.86 -3.25 -9.09
C VAL A 420 -0.86 -2.56 -10.46
N LEU A 421 -0.50 -3.26 -11.53
CA LEU A 421 -0.54 -2.72 -12.90
C LEU A 421 -1.96 -2.23 -13.30
N GLU A 422 -3.00 -2.91 -12.81
CA GLU A 422 -4.41 -2.55 -13.02
C GLU A 422 -4.95 -1.52 -12.00
N ASP A 423 -4.07 -0.95 -11.16
CA ASP A 423 -4.38 -0.09 -10.01
C ASP A 423 -5.40 -0.72 -9.04
N ARG A 424 -5.28 -2.03 -8.84
CA ARG A 424 -6.04 -2.83 -7.86
C ARG A 424 -5.21 -3.12 -6.62
N ASN A 425 -5.89 -3.51 -5.54
CA ASN A 425 -5.20 -3.94 -4.32
C ASN A 425 -4.31 -5.17 -4.60
N ALA A 426 -3.01 -5.07 -4.27
CA ALA A 426 -2.04 -6.13 -4.57
C ALA A 426 -2.27 -7.45 -3.82
N ALA A 427 -3.02 -7.46 -2.71
CA ALA A 427 -3.30 -8.66 -1.93
C ALA A 427 -4.64 -9.31 -2.29
N THR A 428 -5.66 -8.51 -2.59
CA THR A 428 -7.04 -9.01 -2.78
C THR A 428 -7.54 -8.91 -4.22
N GLY A 429 -6.90 -8.11 -5.06
CA GLY A 429 -7.41 -7.75 -6.39
C GLY A 429 -8.68 -6.90 -6.37
N LEU A 430 -9.17 -6.51 -5.18
CA LEU A 430 -10.35 -5.67 -5.02
C LEU A 430 -9.99 -4.18 -5.19
N HIS A 431 -11.02 -3.38 -5.49
CA HIS A 431 -10.95 -1.93 -5.73
C HIS A 431 -10.08 -1.56 -6.93
N ALA A 432 -10.70 -1.33 -8.08
CA ALA A 432 -10.00 -0.77 -9.24
C ALA A 432 -9.92 0.76 -9.12
N GLY A 433 -8.70 1.28 -9.14
CA GLY A 433 -8.43 2.71 -9.24
C GLY A 433 -8.20 3.17 -10.68
N ASP A 434 -7.39 4.21 -10.82
CA ASP A 434 -7.03 4.79 -12.13
C ASP A 434 -5.76 4.13 -12.64
N ARG A 435 -5.91 3.26 -13.65
CA ARG A 435 -4.80 2.54 -14.29
C ARG A 435 -3.68 3.48 -14.76
N ASP A 436 -3.98 4.72 -15.12
CA ASP A 436 -2.96 5.70 -15.54
C ASP A 436 -1.94 6.00 -14.44
N HIS A 437 -2.23 5.62 -13.19
CA HIS A 437 -1.36 5.82 -12.04
C HIS A 437 -0.28 4.77 -11.94
N THR A 438 -0.49 3.57 -12.47
CA THR A 438 0.39 2.42 -12.29
C THR A 438 0.90 1.83 -13.60
N ASP A 439 0.19 1.98 -14.72
CA ASP A 439 0.66 1.51 -16.03
C ASP A 439 1.90 2.31 -16.49
N PRO A 440 3.05 1.66 -16.77
CA PRO A 440 4.26 2.36 -17.19
C PRO A 440 4.23 2.81 -18.64
N VAL A 441 3.23 2.42 -19.45
CA VAL A 441 3.18 2.73 -20.87
C VAL A 441 2.24 3.89 -21.16
N ARG A 442 2.82 5.10 -21.22
CA ARG A 442 2.08 6.37 -21.44
C ARG A 442 1.17 6.36 -22.66
N LEU A 443 1.57 5.64 -23.71
CA LEU A 443 0.81 5.51 -24.96
C LEU A 443 -0.57 4.88 -24.75
N TYR A 444 -0.69 3.99 -23.77
CA TYR A 444 -1.92 3.24 -23.45
C TYR A 444 -2.64 3.75 -22.21
N ASN A 445 -2.19 4.87 -21.63
CA ASN A 445 -2.97 5.55 -20.62
C ASN A 445 -4.36 5.86 -21.16
N VAL A 446 -5.38 5.68 -20.32
CA VAL A 446 -6.78 5.93 -20.60
C VAL A 446 -6.96 7.39 -21.03
N SER A 447 -6.34 8.35 -20.36
CA SER A 447 -6.40 9.77 -20.76
C SER A 447 -5.80 10.00 -22.16
N THR A 448 -4.62 9.44 -22.47
CA THR A 448 -3.98 9.58 -23.79
C THR A 448 -4.80 8.91 -24.91
N THR A 449 -5.36 7.74 -24.61
CA THR A 449 -6.19 6.99 -25.56
C THR A 449 -7.49 7.74 -25.86
N LEU A 450 -8.16 8.24 -24.83
CA LEU A 450 -9.38 9.03 -24.97
C LEU A 450 -9.11 10.35 -25.69
N LEU A 451 -7.96 10.99 -25.47
CA LEU A 451 -7.56 12.22 -26.18
C LEU A 451 -7.56 11.98 -27.69
N ARG A 452 -6.90 10.92 -28.16
CA ARG A 452 -6.82 10.57 -29.59
C ARG A 452 -8.18 10.19 -30.19
N GLN A 453 -9.07 9.62 -29.38
CA GLN A 453 -10.42 9.24 -29.81
C GLN A 453 -11.36 10.45 -29.88
N LYS A 454 -11.22 11.40 -28.95
CA LYS A 454 -12.18 12.49 -28.75
C LYS A 454 -11.74 13.81 -29.37
N ILE A 455 -10.46 14.02 -29.64
CA ILE A 455 -9.94 15.19 -30.35
C ILE A 455 -9.40 14.70 -31.69
N PRO A 456 -10.08 15.01 -32.81
CA PRO A 456 -9.65 14.54 -34.12
C PRO A 456 -8.24 15.03 -34.45
N GLN A 457 -7.35 14.10 -34.81
CA GLN A 457 -5.93 14.39 -34.96
C GLN A 457 -5.62 15.42 -36.05
N GLN A 458 -6.42 15.51 -37.11
CA GLN A 458 -6.25 16.54 -38.14
C GLN A 458 -6.61 17.95 -37.64
N ARG A 459 -7.48 18.05 -36.62
CA ARG A 459 -7.92 19.33 -36.09
C ARG A 459 -6.95 19.92 -35.06
N VAL A 460 -6.03 19.11 -34.51
CA VAL A 460 -5.06 19.61 -33.52
C VAL A 460 -4.05 20.59 -34.13
N THR A 461 -3.90 20.60 -35.45
CA THR A 461 -3.05 21.55 -36.20
C THR A 461 -3.85 22.70 -36.81
N GLU A 462 -5.15 22.81 -36.50
CA GLU A 462 -5.95 24.00 -36.83
C GLU A 462 -5.69 25.12 -35.82
N ARG A 463 -6.15 26.34 -36.15
CA ARG A 463 -6.07 27.54 -35.31
C ARG A 463 -6.54 27.34 -33.86
N LEU A 464 -7.55 26.49 -33.62
CA LEU A 464 -8.11 26.20 -32.30
C LEU A 464 -7.50 24.97 -31.61
N GLY A 465 -6.54 24.30 -32.24
CA GLY A 465 -6.00 23.03 -31.76
C GLY A 465 -5.38 23.14 -30.37
N PHE A 466 -4.56 24.16 -30.13
CA PHE A 466 -3.93 24.37 -28.83
C PHE A 466 -4.93 24.68 -27.71
N SER A 467 -5.90 25.56 -27.95
CA SER A 467 -6.96 25.89 -26.97
C SER A 467 -7.71 24.63 -26.50
N ASN A 468 -7.99 23.72 -27.44
CA ASN A 468 -8.65 22.45 -27.16
C ASN A 468 -7.77 21.47 -26.37
N LEU A 469 -6.48 21.37 -26.71
CA LEU A 469 -5.53 20.57 -25.94
C LEU A 469 -5.35 21.11 -24.52
N VAL A 470 -5.28 22.43 -24.35
CA VAL A 470 -5.22 23.08 -23.04
C VAL A 470 -6.48 22.77 -22.24
N ALA A 471 -7.68 22.93 -22.81
CA ALA A 471 -8.94 22.60 -22.14
C ALA A 471 -9.01 21.12 -21.70
N TRP A 472 -8.52 20.19 -22.52
CA TRP A 472 -8.43 18.76 -22.19
C TRP A 472 -7.55 18.51 -20.96
N HIS A 473 -6.33 19.04 -20.98
CA HIS A 473 -5.35 18.82 -19.93
C HIS A 473 -5.73 19.48 -18.61
N LEU A 474 -6.29 20.70 -18.67
CA LEU A 474 -6.68 21.46 -17.50
C LEU A 474 -7.85 20.85 -16.74
N THR A 475 -8.71 20.11 -17.41
CA THR A 475 -9.83 19.41 -16.78
C THR A 475 -9.48 17.97 -16.40
N GLY A 476 -8.29 17.49 -16.75
CA GLY A 476 -7.86 16.13 -16.44
C GLY A 476 -8.75 15.07 -17.09
N GLN A 477 -9.17 15.28 -18.35
CA GLN A 477 -10.07 14.33 -19.00
C GLN A 477 -9.47 12.91 -19.04
N GLY A 478 -10.24 11.91 -18.61
CA GLY A 478 -9.76 10.54 -18.42
C GLY A 478 -10.85 9.62 -17.87
N ILE A 479 -10.45 8.58 -17.13
CA ILE A 479 -11.38 7.57 -16.60
C ILE A 479 -12.45 8.21 -15.69
N GLY A 480 -12.07 9.19 -14.87
CA GLY A 480 -12.98 9.87 -13.95
C GLY A 480 -14.04 10.73 -14.64
N THR A 481 -13.82 11.17 -15.89
CA THR A 481 -14.75 12.02 -16.67
C THR A 481 -15.40 11.28 -17.82
N GLN A 482 -15.34 9.94 -17.83
CA GLN A 482 -15.77 9.12 -18.97
C GLN A 482 -17.24 9.35 -19.35
N SER A 483 -18.13 9.61 -18.38
CA SER A 483 -19.55 9.92 -18.65
C SER A 483 -19.70 11.17 -19.53
N LEU A 484 -18.96 12.25 -19.26
CA LEU A 484 -18.98 13.46 -20.08
C LEU A 484 -18.48 13.15 -21.49
N LEU A 485 -17.39 12.40 -21.58
CA LEU A 485 -16.78 12.01 -22.85
C LEU A 485 -17.72 11.12 -23.69
N GLN A 486 -18.51 10.25 -23.07
CA GLN A 486 -19.47 9.37 -23.76
C GLN A 486 -20.67 10.12 -24.33
N GLN A 487 -21.11 11.21 -23.68
CA GLN A 487 -22.22 12.05 -24.16
C GLN A 487 -21.89 12.83 -25.43
N ARG A 488 -20.61 12.87 -25.82
CA ARG A 488 -20.13 13.66 -26.95
C ARG A 488 -19.40 12.82 -27.96
N GLN A 489 -19.63 13.09 -29.24
CA GLN A 489 -18.86 12.50 -30.32
C GLN A 489 -17.41 13.02 -30.29
N THR A 490 -17.23 14.32 -30.06
CA THR A 490 -15.93 15.01 -30.02
C THR A 490 -15.84 15.95 -28.82
N MET A 491 -14.62 16.11 -28.31
CA MET A 491 -14.22 17.13 -27.33
C MET A 491 -13.43 18.27 -27.99
N PHE A 492 -13.54 18.42 -29.30
CA PHE A 492 -13.07 19.60 -30.02
C PHE A 492 -14.18 20.65 -30.06
N PHE A 493 -13.87 21.87 -29.63
CA PHE A 493 -14.73 23.03 -29.59
C PHE A 493 -14.32 24.04 -30.66
N ASP A 494 -15.31 24.56 -31.39
CA ASP A 494 -15.17 25.57 -32.45
C ASP A 494 -15.17 27.00 -31.89
N SER A 495 -15.48 27.19 -30.60
CA SER A 495 -15.37 28.47 -29.89
C SER A 495 -15.22 28.27 -28.38
N GLY A 496 -14.73 29.32 -27.70
CA GLY A 496 -14.69 29.36 -26.24
C GLY A 496 -16.10 29.27 -25.63
N ASP A 497 -17.10 29.90 -26.23
CA ASP A 497 -18.49 29.82 -25.78
C ASP A 497 -19.05 28.41 -25.87
N GLN A 498 -18.73 27.68 -26.94
CA GLN A 498 -19.14 26.28 -27.05
C GLN A 498 -18.47 25.44 -25.96
N CYS A 499 -17.17 25.65 -25.70
CA CYS A 499 -16.46 24.98 -24.61
C CYS A 499 -17.14 25.25 -23.26
N VAL A 500 -17.35 26.53 -22.92
CA VAL A 500 -18.01 26.96 -21.68
C VAL A 500 -19.40 26.34 -21.55
N GLN A 501 -20.21 26.38 -22.61
CA GLN A 501 -21.58 25.87 -22.57
C GLN A 501 -21.62 24.38 -22.21
N VAL A 502 -20.70 23.58 -22.75
CA VAL A 502 -20.65 22.13 -22.48
C VAL A 502 -20.38 21.84 -21.01
N PHE A 503 -19.41 22.54 -20.42
CA PHE A 503 -19.11 22.36 -19.01
C PHE A 503 -20.20 22.95 -18.10
N ARG A 504 -20.82 24.07 -18.51
CA ARG A 504 -21.94 24.69 -17.79
C ARG A 504 -23.19 23.80 -17.79
N ASP A 505 -23.50 23.14 -18.90
CA ASP A 505 -24.65 22.23 -19.00
C ASP A 505 -24.49 21.04 -18.04
N ALA A 506 -23.30 20.44 -18.01
CA ALA A 506 -22.99 19.35 -17.10
C ALA A 506 -23.03 19.82 -15.62
N ASP A 507 -22.47 21.00 -15.32
CA ASP A 507 -22.48 21.55 -13.96
C ASP A 507 -23.90 21.93 -13.48
N SER A 508 -24.72 22.47 -14.38
CA SER A 508 -26.14 22.78 -14.09
C SER A 508 -26.92 21.49 -13.82
N GLY A 509 -26.71 20.44 -14.62
CA GLY A 509 -27.32 19.12 -14.39
C GLY A 509 -26.92 18.53 -13.03
N ASN A 510 -25.63 18.59 -12.68
CA ASN A 510 -25.13 18.17 -11.38
C ASN A 510 -25.72 18.99 -10.22
N SER A 511 -25.93 20.30 -10.43
CA SER A 511 -26.53 21.19 -9.43
C SER A 511 -27.98 20.81 -9.14
N VAL A 512 -28.77 20.47 -10.16
CA VAL A 512 -30.14 19.95 -9.98
C VAL A 512 -30.14 18.65 -9.17
N LEU A 513 -29.25 17.71 -9.49
CA LEU A 513 -29.11 16.45 -8.74
C LEU A 513 -28.72 16.71 -7.28
N ARG A 514 -27.85 17.69 -7.04
CA ARG A 514 -27.42 18.08 -5.70
C ARG A 514 -28.56 18.69 -4.89
N GLU A 515 -29.34 19.58 -5.48
CA GLU A 515 -30.52 20.19 -4.84
C GLU A 515 -31.58 19.13 -4.49
N GLU A 516 -31.86 18.21 -5.42
CA GLU A 516 -32.77 17.09 -5.19
C GLU A 516 -32.27 16.18 -4.06
N TYR A 517 -30.97 15.86 -4.04
CA TYR A 517 -30.35 15.07 -2.97
C TYR A 517 -30.49 15.75 -1.61
N LEU A 518 -30.17 17.06 -1.53
CA LEU A 518 -30.28 17.87 -0.31
C LEU A 518 -31.71 17.99 0.20
N LYS A 519 -32.69 18.10 -0.71
CA LYS A 519 -34.12 18.11 -0.35
C LYS A 519 -34.55 16.82 0.33
N ASN A 520 -34.03 15.68 -0.13
CA ASN A 520 -34.32 14.37 0.42
C ASN A 520 -33.49 14.03 1.67
N HIS A 521 -32.35 14.72 1.88
CA HIS A 521 -31.43 14.49 3.00
C HIS A 521 -31.04 15.80 3.69
N PRO A 522 -32.00 16.51 4.32
CA PRO A 522 -31.74 17.80 4.95
C PRO A 522 -30.72 17.67 6.09
N GLY A 523 -29.80 18.63 6.19
CA GLY A 523 -28.76 18.65 7.24
C GLY A 523 -27.50 17.83 6.93
N THR A 524 -27.39 17.25 5.72
CA THR A 524 -26.17 16.55 5.29
C THR A 524 -25.03 17.54 5.06
N ASP A 525 -23.85 17.24 5.63
CA ASP A 525 -22.63 18.01 5.42
C ASP A 525 -22.25 18.10 3.94
N GLU A 526 -21.80 19.26 3.49
CA GLU A 526 -21.49 19.55 2.08
C GLU A 526 -20.51 18.56 1.46
N LYS A 527 -19.49 18.11 2.21
CA LYS A 527 -18.51 17.14 1.70
C LYS A 527 -19.13 15.75 1.53
N LYS A 528 -20.07 15.38 2.39
CA LYS A 528 -20.82 14.12 2.26
C LYS A 528 -21.77 14.16 1.08
N VAL A 529 -22.43 15.30 0.86
CA VAL A 529 -23.27 15.53 -0.33
C VAL A 529 -22.42 15.33 -1.59
N GLU A 530 -21.26 15.98 -1.70
CA GLU A 530 -20.37 15.82 -2.85
C GLU A 530 -19.92 14.38 -3.09
N ALA A 531 -19.61 13.63 -2.03
CA ALA A 531 -19.25 12.22 -2.15
C ALA A 531 -20.45 11.34 -2.58
N ALA A 532 -21.65 11.67 -2.12
CA ALA A 532 -22.88 10.94 -2.42
C ALA A 532 -23.38 11.23 -3.84
N ILE A 533 -23.41 12.49 -4.29
CA ILE A 533 -23.92 12.87 -5.62
C ILE A 533 -23.10 12.21 -6.74
N LYS A 534 -21.80 11.99 -6.52
CA LYS A 534 -20.92 11.28 -7.48
C LYS A 534 -21.38 9.85 -7.78
N ARG A 535 -22.23 9.27 -6.93
CA ARG A 535 -22.81 7.92 -7.07
C ARG A 535 -24.25 7.96 -7.60
N VAL A 536 -24.86 9.13 -7.72
CA VAL A 536 -26.24 9.28 -8.21
C VAL A 536 -26.25 9.08 -9.73
N ALA A 537 -27.20 8.28 -10.21
CA ALA A 537 -27.39 8.07 -11.64
C ALA A 537 -27.66 9.41 -12.34
N GLY A 538 -26.96 9.67 -13.44
CA GLY A 538 -27.04 10.94 -14.17
C GLY A 538 -25.99 11.97 -13.77
N TYR A 539 -25.23 11.77 -12.69
CA TYR A 539 -24.09 12.64 -12.38
C TYR A 539 -23.02 12.58 -13.48
N VAL A 540 -22.54 13.74 -13.90
CA VAL A 540 -21.54 13.89 -14.97
C VAL A 540 -20.30 14.56 -14.41
N ALA A 541 -19.26 13.78 -14.13
CA ALA A 541 -17.98 14.32 -13.70
C ALA A 541 -17.34 15.16 -14.82
N THR A 542 -17.19 16.46 -14.56
CA THR A 542 -16.68 17.44 -15.54
C THR A 542 -15.16 17.57 -15.53
N HIS A 543 -14.51 17.16 -14.45
CA HIS A 543 -13.06 17.19 -14.30
C HIS A 543 -12.58 16.05 -13.41
N ASN A 544 -11.29 15.72 -13.49
CA ASN A 544 -10.65 14.75 -12.62
C ASN A 544 -9.29 15.28 -12.13
N ALA A 545 -9.25 15.80 -10.90
CA ALA A 545 -8.02 16.26 -10.26
C ALA A 545 -6.99 15.12 -10.08
N ASN A 546 -7.46 13.87 -10.01
CA ASN A 546 -6.60 12.71 -9.88
C ASN A 546 -6.08 12.22 -11.23
N ALA A 547 -6.42 12.83 -12.37
CA ALA A 547 -5.84 12.42 -13.64
C ALA A 547 -4.30 12.51 -13.57
N TYR A 548 -3.61 11.52 -14.13
CA TYR A 548 -2.15 11.51 -14.10
C TYR A 548 -1.60 12.79 -14.74
N GLY A 549 -0.79 13.53 -13.96
CA GLY A 549 -0.32 14.85 -14.33
C GLY A 549 -0.79 15.97 -13.40
N GLU A 550 -1.78 15.68 -12.53
CA GLU A 550 -2.57 16.65 -11.77
C GLU A 550 -3.18 17.71 -12.69
N ALA A 551 -4.50 17.66 -12.92
CA ALA A 551 -5.16 18.87 -13.38
C ALA A 551 -4.91 19.94 -12.33
N SER A 552 -4.39 21.11 -12.71
CA SER A 552 -4.08 22.17 -11.74
C SER A 552 -5.26 22.34 -10.78
N ASN A 553 -5.03 22.15 -9.48
CA ASN A 553 -6.07 22.27 -8.46
C ASN A 553 -6.74 23.64 -8.49
N SER A 554 -6.05 24.68 -8.97
CA SER A 554 -6.60 26.02 -9.13
C SER A 554 -7.61 26.14 -10.29
N LEU A 555 -7.69 25.13 -11.15
CA LEU A 555 -8.52 25.08 -12.36
C LEU A 555 -9.54 23.92 -12.32
N THR A 556 -9.64 23.21 -11.19
CA THR A 556 -10.75 22.27 -10.94
C THR A 556 -12.07 23.01 -11.12
N LEU A 557 -13.06 22.41 -11.78
CA LEU A 557 -14.34 23.09 -12.01
C LEU A 557 -15.12 23.29 -10.70
N THR A 558 -14.91 22.43 -9.71
CA THR A 558 -15.33 22.68 -8.32
C THR A 558 -14.48 23.75 -7.65
N PRO A 559 -15.06 24.61 -6.80
CA PRO A 559 -14.30 25.57 -6.02
C PRO A 559 -13.24 24.85 -5.18
N GLY A 560 -11.99 25.31 -5.29
CA GLY A 560 -10.85 24.84 -4.50
C GLY A 560 -10.96 25.23 -3.02
N ARG A 561 -9.84 25.16 -2.30
CA ARG A 561 -9.74 25.44 -0.86
C ARG A 561 -10.49 26.72 -0.45
N LYS A 562 -10.92 26.80 0.82
CA LYS A 562 -11.69 27.94 1.36
C LYS A 562 -11.09 29.33 1.06
N ASP A 563 -9.77 29.39 0.83
CA ASP A 563 -9.01 30.62 0.64
C ASP A 563 -8.51 30.84 -0.80
N GLU A 564 -8.82 29.94 -1.75
CA GLU A 564 -8.46 30.11 -3.16
C GLU A 564 -9.53 30.91 -3.92
N PRO A 565 -9.16 31.83 -4.82
CA PRO A 565 -10.12 32.56 -5.64
C PRO A 565 -10.98 31.58 -6.46
N LYS A 566 -12.29 31.70 -6.31
CA LYS A 566 -13.27 30.91 -7.07
C LYS A 566 -13.39 31.50 -8.47
N TYR A 567 -12.80 30.83 -9.45
CA TYR A 567 -12.98 31.18 -10.86
C TYR A 567 -14.25 30.55 -11.43
N THR A 568 -14.98 31.31 -12.24
CA THR A 568 -16.10 30.79 -13.02
C THR A 568 -15.62 29.89 -14.16
N ILE A 569 -16.55 29.18 -14.82
CA ILE A 569 -16.24 28.35 -15.99
C ILE A 569 -15.66 29.20 -17.13
N GLU A 570 -16.19 30.40 -17.31
CA GLU A 570 -15.77 31.39 -18.30
C GLU A 570 -14.35 31.88 -18.03
N GLU A 571 -14.07 32.29 -16.78
CA GLU A 571 -12.74 32.74 -16.35
C GLU A 571 -11.68 31.66 -16.51
N LYS A 572 -12.08 30.38 -16.42
CA LYS A 572 -11.20 29.25 -16.68
C LYS A 572 -10.94 29.06 -18.16
N PHE A 573 -11.95 29.00 -19.02
CA PHE A 573 -11.76 28.57 -20.42
C PHE A 573 -11.51 29.70 -21.41
N LEU A 574 -12.24 30.82 -21.32
CA LEU A 574 -12.19 31.87 -22.33
C LEU A 574 -10.78 32.45 -22.59
N PRO A 575 -9.88 32.57 -21.58
CA PRO A 575 -8.51 33.03 -21.83
C PRO A 575 -7.74 32.21 -22.88
N PHE A 576 -8.05 30.92 -23.02
CA PHE A 576 -7.38 30.03 -23.98
C PHE A 576 -7.92 30.16 -25.40
N PHE A 577 -9.11 30.73 -25.57
CA PHE A 577 -9.79 30.87 -26.86
C PHE A 577 -9.66 32.29 -27.44
N THR A 578 -8.74 33.10 -26.93
CA THR A 578 -8.48 34.44 -27.49
C THR A 578 -7.72 34.37 -28.82
N ASP A 579 -7.94 35.34 -29.69
CA ASP A 579 -7.22 35.43 -30.98
C ASP A 579 -5.71 35.44 -30.78
N ASN A 580 -5.21 36.12 -29.74
CA ASN A 580 -3.78 36.14 -29.42
C ASN A 580 -3.20 34.74 -29.15
N VAL A 581 -3.92 33.87 -28.44
CA VAL A 581 -3.46 32.49 -28.18
C VAL A 581 -3.45 31.69 -29.48
N GLN A 582 -4.53 31.82 -30.25
CA GLN A 582 -4.72 31.12 -31.52
C GLN A 582 -3.68 31.53 -32.57
N ASP A 583 -3.42 32.83 -32.72
CA ASP A 583 -2.48 33.38 -33.71
C ASP A 583 -1.05 32.97 -33.39
N ARG A 584 -0.65 33.01 -32.12
CA ARG A 584 0.66 32.51 -31.67
C ARG A 584 0.80 31.01 -31.90
N TYR A 585 -0.28 30.24 -31.79
CA TYR A 585 -0.25 28.82 -32.10
C TYR A 585 -0.11 28.57 -33.61
N VAL A 586 -0.81 29.32 -34.46
CA VAL A 586 -0.64 29.25 -35.92
C VAL A 586 0.80 29.59 -36.32
N GLU A 587 1.38 30.62 -35.71
CA GLU A 587 2.79 30.99 -35.90
C GLU A 587 3.73 29.85 -35.48
N PHE A 588 3.51 29.27 -34.29
CA PHE A 588 4.26 28.12 -33.80
C PHE A 588 4.13 26.90 -34.72
N LEU A 589 2.95 26.62 -35.29
CA LEU A 589 2.80 25.50 -36.22
C LEU A 589 3.56 25.73 -37.54
N GLY A 590 3.66 26.97 -37.99
CA GLY A 590 4.32 27.31 -39.26
C GLY A 590 3.74 26.47 -40.42
N PRO A 591 4.59 25.76 -41.21
CA PRO A 591 4.11 24.93 -42.32
C PRO A 591 3.26 23.71 -41.92
N LEU A 592 3.23 23.33 -40.64
CA LEU A 592 2.37 22.23 -40.14
C LEU A 592 0.90 22.66 -39.99
N HIS A 593 0.60 23.96 -40.00
CA HIS A 593 -0.77 24.45 -39.84
C HIS A 593 -1.71 23.88 -40.90
N ASN A 594 -2.86 23.34 -40.46
CA ASN A 594 -3.86 22.62 -41.28
C ASN A 594 -3.31 21.41 -42.05
N GLN A 595 -2.20 20.82 -41.64
CA GLN A 595 -1.68 19.55 -42.17
C GLN A 595 -1.94 18.41 -41.19
N ASP A 596 -2.04 17.18 -41.69
CA ASP A 596 -2.14 16.00 -40.82
C ASP A 596 -0.77 15.72 -40.17
N PRO A 597 -0.65 15.82 -38.82
CA PRO A 597 0.63 15.67 -38.14
C PRO A 597 1.23 14.26 -38.25
N THR A 598 0.43 13.24 -38.59
CA THR A 598 0.89 11.85 -38.77
C THR A 598 1.62 11.61 -40.09
N THR A 599 1.31 12.41 -41.12
CA THR A 599 1.88 12.25 -42.47
C THR A 599 2.82 13.40 -42.85
N TYR A 600 2.82 14.48 -42.08
CA TYR A 600 3.69 15.62 -42.32
C TYR A 600 5.19 15.26 -42.17
N VAL A 601 6.01 15.64 -43.15
CA VAL A 601 7.46 15.35 -43.17
C VAL A 601 8.34 16.60 -43.04
N GLY A 602 7.72 17.78 -42.88
CA GLY A 602 8.45 19.04 -42.76
C GLY A 602 9.05 19.29 -41.38
N PRO A 603 9.66 20.48 -41.17
CA PRO A 603 10.28 20.85 -39.90
C PRO A 603 9.23 20.93 -38.78
N ARG A 604 9.65 20.53 -37.58
CA ARG A 604 8.89 20.58 -36.34
C ARG A 604 9.73 21.21 -35.24
N HIS A 605 9.07 21.91 -34.34
CA HIS A 605 9.69 22.40 -33.11
C HIS A 605 10.22 21.26 -32.24
N THR A 606 11.27 21.55 -31.47
CA THR A 606 11.78 20.62 -30.47
C THR A 606 10.80 20.55 -29.29
N TRP A 607 11.02 19.55 -28.44
CA TRP A 607 10.20 19.39 -27.25
C TRP A 607 10.43 20.53 -26.25
N SER A 608 11.67 21.00 -26.07
CA SER A 608 11.97 22.15 -25.21
C SER A 608 11.38 23.47 -25.75
N GLU A 609 11.41 23.68 -27.07
CA GLU A 609 10.74 24.84 -27.70
C GLU A 609 9.23 24.79 -27.43
N THR A 610 8.64 23.60 -27.45
CA THR A 610 7.21 23.40 -27.13
C THR A 610 6.90 23.71 -25.67
N ILE A 611 7.74 23.28 -24.74
CA ILE A 611 7.63 23.64 -23.31
C ILE A 611 7.71 25.17 -23.14
N ALA A 612 8.70 25.81 -23.76
CA ALA A 612 8.88 27.26 -23.69
C ALA A 612 7.68 28.01 -24.29
N PHE A 613 7.14 27.53 -25.41
CA PHE A 613 5.92 28.03 -26.02
C PHE A 613 4.74 27.96 -25.05
N ILE A 614 4.48 26.81 -24.43
CA ILE A 614 3.40 26.64 -23.43
C ILE A 614 3.58 27.61 -22.26
N GLN A 615 4.80 27.72 -21.72
CA GLN A 615 5.11 28.58 -20.57
C GLN A 615 4.95 30.07 -20.88
N SER A 616 5.18 30.46 -22.13
CA SER A 616 5.11 31.86 -22.57
C SER A 616 3.72 32.49 -22.52
N PHE A 617 2.66 31.68 -22.37
CA PHE A 617 1.30 32.18 -22.20
C PHE A 617 0.98 32.63 -20.79
N GLN A 618 1.77 32.17 -19.81
CA GLN A 618 1.60 32.54 -18.42
C GLN A 618 0.18 32.30 -17.85
N PHE A 619 -0.45 31.19 -18.25
CA PHE A 619 -1.79 30.85 -17.77
C PHE A 619 -1.78 30.54 -16.26
N PHE A 620 -2.60 31.27 -15.50
CA PHE A 620 -2.78 31.04 -14.08
C PHE A 620 -3.14 29.57 -13.80
N GLY A 621 -2.42 28.92 -12.89
CA GLY A 621 -2.60 27.50 -12.59
C GLY A 621 -1.68 26.54 -13.35
N MET A 622 -1.34 26.81 -14.62
CA MET A 622 -0.36 25.98 -15.35
C MET A 622 1.10 26.25 -14.94
N MET A 623 1.37 27.40 -14.34
CA MET A 623 2.72 27.90 -14.10
C MET A 623 3.40 27.35 -12.84
N ASN A 624 2.63 26.83 -11.88
CA ASN A 624 3.16 26.55 -10.55
C ASN A 624 3.68 25.10 -10.38
N ASP A 625 3.04 24.12 -11.02
CA ASP A 625 3.40 22.71 -10.85
C ASP A 625 4.40 22.19 -11.89
N GLY A 626 4.42 22.77 -13.09
CA GLY A 626 5.24 22.33 -14.23
C GLY A 626 4.81 20.97 -14.83
N LEU A 627 4.04 20.15 -14.11
CA LEU A 627 3.66 18.81 -14.53
C LEU A 627 2.56 18.85 -15.60
N THR A 628 1.58 19.74 -15.48
CA THR A 628 0.57 19.93 -16.55
C THR A 628 1.24 20.33 -17.87
N THR A 629 2.23 21.21 -17.79
CA THR A 629 3.01 21.66 -18.95
C THR A 629 3.79 20.50 -19.60
N LEU A 630 4.46 19.66 -18.78
CA LEU A 630 5.12 18.45 -19.27
C LEU A 630 4.13 17.52 -19.98
N GLN A 631 2.97 17.26 -19.38
CA GLN A 631 1.98 16.35 -19.96
C GLN A 631 1.42 16.87 -21.28
N LEU A 632 1.17 18.18 -21.38
CA LEU A 632 0.72 18.82 -22.61
C LEU A 632 1.78 18.69 -23.71
N ALA A 633 3.05 19.01 -23.43
CA ALA A 633 4.13 18.86 -24.40
C ALA A 633 4.34 17.39 -24.83
N ASN A 634 4.28 16.45 -23.88
CA ASN A 634 4.35 15.02 -24.19
C ASN A 634 3.20 14.58 -25.11
N ASN A 635 1.98 15.06 -24.86
CA ASN A 635 0.85 14.74 -25.73
C ASN A 635 0.96 15.43 -27.10
N MET A 636 1.47 16.66 -27.18
CA MET A 636 1.78 17.31 -28.46
C MET A 636 2.80 16.52 -29.28
N ALA A 637 3.84 15.97 -28.63
CA ALA A 637 4.82 15.10 -29.26
C ALA A 637 4.18 13.76 -29.72
N LEU A 638 3.39 13.13 -28.86
CA LEU A 638 2.66 11.88 -29.16
C LEU A 638 1.56 12.04 -30.23
N LEU A 639 1.12 13.27 -30.52
CA LEU A 639 0.21 13.62 -31.60
C LEU A 639 0.94 14.02 -32.89
N GLY A 640 2.28 14.12 -32.88
CA GLY A 640 3.11 14.47 -34.03
C GLY A 640 3.26 15.98 -34.29
N ILE A 641 2.86 16.83 -33.34
CA ILE A 641 2.88 18.30 -33.46
C ILE A 641 4.30 18.85 -33.28
N CYS A 642 5.06 18.28 -32.34
CA CYS A 642 6.47 18.59 -32.11
C CYS A 642 7.30 17.29 -32.13
N LYS A 643 8.63 17.43 -32.07
CA LYS A 643 9.53 16.28 -31.95
C LYS A 643 9.37 15.61 -30.57
N LEU A 644 9.67 14.31 -30.51
CA LEU A 644 9.85 13.63 -29.23
C LEU A 644 11.02 14.27 -28.46
N PRO A 645 10.97 14.30 -27.11
CA PRO A 645 12.06 14.83 -26.32
C PRO A 645 13.34 14.02 -26.54
N GLU A 646 14.46 14.73 -26.62
CA GLU A 646 15.76 14.11 -26.46
C GLU A 646 15.99 13.73 -24.99
N ALA A 647 16.83 12.74 -24.75
CA ALA A 647 17.09 12.26 -23.38
C ALA A 647 17.64 13.38 -22.47
N ASP A 648 18.38 14.32 -23.06
CA ASP A 648 18.98 15.45 -22.36
C ASP A 648 17.95 16.53 -21.99
N GLU A 649 17.01 16.83 -22.88
CA GLU A 649 15.90 17.73 -22.60
C GLU A 649 15.07 17.22 -21.42
N MET A 650 14.76 15.92 -21.43
CA MET A 650 13.98 15.27 -20.37
C MET A 650 14.76 15.22 -19.05
N ALA A 651 16.04 14.85 -19.09
CA ALA A 651 16.90 14.82 -17.92
C ALA A 651 17.03 16.19 -17.25
N ALA A 652 17.23 17.26 -18.04
CA ALA A 652 17.29 18.63 -17.55
C ALA A 652 15.97 19.04 -16.88
N TRP A 653 14.83 18.66 -17.48
CA TRP A 653 13.52 18.89 -16.89
C TRP A 653 13.37 18.17 -15.54
N ILE A 654 13.72 16.87 -15.47
CA ILE A 654 13.68 16.07 -14.23
C ILE A 654 14.56 16.68 -13.14
N ALA A 655 15.78 17.14 -13.50
CA ALA A 655 16.70 17.79 -12.57
C ALA A 655 16.10 19.07 -11.96
N SER A 656 15.34 19.83 -12.76
CA SER A 656 14.66 21.04 -12.30
C SER A 656 13.45 20.78 -11.39
N LYS A 657 13.03 19.51 -11.25
CA LYS A 657 11.81 19.07 -10.56
C LYS A 657 12.10 17.92 -9.58
N GLY A 658 13.04 18.14 -8.66
CA GLY A 658 13.53 17.13 -7.72
C GLY A 658 12.47 16.50 -6.80
N GLU A 659 11.32 17.16 -6.65
CA GLU A 659 10.18 16.71 -5.87
C GLU A 659 9.24 15.73 -6.61
N LEU A 660 9.37 15.62 -7.94
CA LEU A 660 8.45 14.84 -8.77
C LEU A 660 8.86 13.37 -8.91
N GLY A 661 7.94 12.58 -9.48
CA GLY A 661 8.00 11.12 -9.48
C GLY A 661 9.23 10.52 -10.17
N ALA A 662 9.66 11.07 -11.31
CA ALA A 662 10.77 10.52 -12.07
C ALA A 662 12.11 10.66 -11.32
N PHE A 663 12.35 11.82 -10.70
CA PHE A 663 13.53 12.05 -9.86
C PHE A 663 13.58 11.11 -8.65
N LYS A 664 12.44 10.96 -7.96
CA LYS A 664 12.29 9.99 -6.86
C LYS A 664 12.46 8.56 -7.35
N GLY A 665 11.98 8.25 -8.55
CA GLY A 665 12.18 6.98 -9.24
C GLY A 665 13.65 6.63 -9.39
N LEU A 666 14.47 7.56 -9.91
CA LEU A 666 15.92 7.41 -10.01
C LEU A 666 16.55 7.16 -8.63
N THR A 667 16.16 7.94 -7.62
CA THR A 667 16.65 7.74 -6.25
C THR A 667 16.31 6.35 -5.71
N HIS A 668 15.10 5.85 -5.99
CA HIS A 668 14.65 4.51 -5.60
C HIS A 668 15.33 3.35 -6.35
N LEU A 669 16.00 3.63 -7.48
CA LEU A 669 16.84 2.67 -8.20
C LEU A 669 18.29 2.63 -7.68
N GLY A 670 18.64 3.51 -6.73
CA GLY A 670 19.97 3.54 -6.09
C GLY A 670 20.89 4.65 -6.58
N PHE A 671 20.40 5.60 -7.40
CA PHE A 671 21.16 6.78 -7.79
C PHE A 671 21.20 7.81 -6.65
N ASN A 672 22.38 8.33 -6.35
CA ASN A 672 22.61 9.38 -5.37
C ASN A 672 22.48 10.77 -6.04
N LEU A 673 21.28 11.33 -5.98
CA LEU A 673 20.95 12.63 -6.57
C LEU A 673 20.89 13.76 -5.52
N ARG A 674 21.65 13.63 -4.41
CA ARG A 674 21.66 14.64 -3.34
C ARG A 674 22.05 16.01 -3.89
N GLY A 675 21.29 17.03 -3.52
CA GLY A 675 21.55 18.43 -3.91
C GLY A 675 21.05 18.82 -5.30
N SER A 676 20.30 17.95 -5.99
CA SER A 676 19.72 18.23 -7.33
C SER A 676 20.78 18.64 -8.35
N ASP A 677 21.96 18.03 -8.30
CA ASP A 677 23.01 18.25 -9.30
C ASP A 677 22.50 17.82 -10.70
N PRO A 678 22.35 18.76 -11.66
CA PRO A 678 21.84 18.45 -12.98
C PRO A 678 22.68 17.41 -13.73
N LEU A 679 24.01 17.40 -13.53
CA LEU A 679 24.89 16.42 -14.16
C LEU A 679 24.61 15.01 -13.62
N ALA A 680 24.45 14.86 -12.30
CA ALA A 680 24.11 13.58 -11.68
C ALA A 680 22.74 13.06 -12.13
N THR A 681 21.72 13.92 -12.17
CA THR A 681 20.39 13.53 -12.67
C THR A 681 20.44 13.12 -14.13
N ARG A 682 21.19 13.85 -14.95
CA ARG A 682 21.39 13.52 -16.36
C ARG A 682 22.08 12.18 -16.56
N ALA A 683 23.21 11.97 -15.91
CA ALA A 683 23.92 10.69 -15.97
C ALA A 683 23.03 9.53 -15.50
N ALA A 684 22.28 9.70 -14.41
CA ALA A 684 21.35 8.69 -13.91
C ALA A 684 20.23 8.37 -14.91
N PHE A 685 19.60 9.38 -15.50
CA PHE A 685 18.56 9.18 -16.51
C PHE A 685 19.09 8.47 -17.76
N LEU A 686 20.26 8.90 -18.27
CA LEU A 686 20.92 8.27 -19.40
C LEU A 686 21.32 6.82 -19.11
N CYS A 687 21.74 6.50 -17.88
CA CYS A 687 21.95 5.11 -17.45
C CYS A 687 20.67 4.30 -17.65
N VAL A 688 19.53 4.75 -17.13
CA VAL A 688 18.26 4.02 -17.29
C VAL A 688 17.86 3.90 -18.77
N TYR A 689 17.88 5.00 -19.52
CA TYR A 689 17.47 5.03 -20.91
C TYR A 689 18.34 4.12 -21.80
N ASN A 690 19.67 4.24 -21.71
CA ASN A 690 20.60 3.44 -22.51
C ASN A 690 20.52 1.95 -22.15
N HIS A 691 20.34 1.63 -20.86
CA HIS A 691 20.15 0.24 -20.42
C HIS A 691 18.94 -0.41 -21.09
N LEU A 692 17.79 0.25 -21.01
CA LEU A 692 16.56 -0.25 -21.60
C LEU A 692 16.66 -0.32 -23.12
N ASN A 693 17.22 0.71 -23.76
CA ASN A 693 17.38 0.75 -25.21
C ASN A 693 18.29 -0.37 -25.73
N THR A 694 19.35 -0.71 -24.98
CA THR A 694 20.30 -1.75 -25.39
C THR A 694 19.73 -3.14 -25.24
N HIS A 695 18.91 -3.38 -24.20
CA HIS A 695 18.52 -4.74 -23.82
C HIS A 695 17.09 -5.14 -24.16
N LEU A 696 16.16 -4.20 -24.33
CA LEU A 696 14.82 -4.53 -24.82
C LEU A 696 14.89 -4.96 -26.29
N SER A 697 14.14 -6.00 -26.66
CA SER A 697 13.96 -6.38 -28.06
C SER A 697 13.18 -5.30 -28.82
N GLU A 698 13.36 -5.19 -30.13
CA GLU A 698 12.59 -4.22 -30.94
C GLU A 698 11.07 -4.45 -30.84
N ASP A 699 10.64 -5.71 -30.73
CA ASP A 699 9.24 -6.09 -30.53
C ASP A 699 8.71 -5.62 -29.14
N ASP A 700 9.53 -5.75 -28.09
CA ASP A 700 9.17 -5.21 -26.77
C ASP A 700 9.18 -3.68 -26.76
N LYS A 701 10.12 -3.05 -27.46
CA LYS A 701 10.16 -1.59 -27.61
C LYS A 701 8.91 -1.06 -28.30
N GLU A 702 8.46 -1.70 -29.36
CA GLU A 702 7.21 -1.35 -30.05
C GLU A 702 6.00 -1.48 -29.11
N LYS A 703 5.87 -2.62 -28.41
CA LYS A 703 4.78 -2.87 -27.45
C LYS A 703 4.77 -1.93 -26.25
N LEU A 704 5.91 -1.36 -25.88
CA LEU A 704 6.02 -0.39 -24.79
C LEU A 704 5.90 1.06 -25.28
N GLY A 705 5.87 1.30 -26.60
CA GLY A 705 6.09 2.64 -27.15
C GLY A 705 7.39 3.24 -26.60
N PHE A 706 8.46 2.43 -26.58
CA PHE A 706 9.72 2.78 -25.93
C PHE A 706 10.31 4.06 -26.52
N GLY A 707 10.77 4.92 -25.63
CA GLY A 707 11.35 6.22 -25.94
C GLY A 707 11.59 7.01 -24.66
N VAL A 708 11.98 8.27 -24.82
CA VAL A 708 12.31 9.15 -23.67
C VAL A 708 11.09 9.39 -22.77
N ILE A 709 9.90 9.58 -23.37
CA ILE A 709 8.63 9.72 -22.63
C ILE A 709 8.32 8.44 -21.83
N PHE A 710 8.50 7.27 -22.41
CA PHE A 710 8.30 5.99 -21.68
C PHE A 710 9.27 5.88 -20.50
N CYS A 711 10.54 6.24 -20.69
CA CYS A 711 11.56 6.17 -19.65
C CYS A 711 11.23 7.10 -18.46
N GLU A 712 10.82 8.35 -18.72
CA GLU A 712 10.31 9.24 -17.67
C GLU A 712 9.09 8.65 -16.97
N HIS A 713 8.12 8.15 -17.75
CA HIS A 713 6.85 7.68 -17.21
C HIS A 713 7.02 6.46 -16.30
N VAL A 714 7.83 5.47 -16.71
CA VAL A 714 8.10 4.29 -15.89
C VAL A 714 8.86 4.63 -14.61
N LEU A 715 9.78 5.60 -14.64
CA LEU A 715 10.45 6.10 -13.43
C LEU A 715 9.45 6.69 -12.44
N CYS A 716 8.48 7.48 -12.94
CA CYS A 716 7.35 7.96 -12.15
C CYS A 716 6.53 6.84 -11.48
N LYS A 717 6.54 5.62 -12.02
CA LYS A 717 5.79 4.48 -11.48
C LYS A 717 6.54 3.72 -10.40
N VAL A 718 7.87 3.77 -10.35
CA VAL A 718 8.67 3.01 -9.38
C VAL A 718 8.23 3.26 -7.93
N GLN A 719 8.08 4.53 -7.55
CA GLN A 719 7.62 4.86 -6.19
C GLN A 719 6.16 4.46 -5.96
N ARG A 720 5.29 4.65 -6.95
CA ARG A 720 3.87 4.31 -6.86
C ARG A 720 3.67 2.81 -6.68
N TRP A 721 4.43 1.99 -7.41
CA TRP A 721 4.41 0.53 -7.26
C TRP A 721 4.91 0.10 -5.88
N ASN A 722 6.01 0.68 -5.37
CA ASN A 722 6.43 0.44 -3.98
C ASN A 722 5.25 0.67 -3.02
N PHE A 723 4.62 1.85 -3.11
CA PHE A 723 3.52 2.23 -2.23
C PHE A 723 2.29 1.32 -2.37
N ARG A 724 1.83 1.05 -3.60
CA ARG A 724 0.63 0.23 -3.86
C ARG A 724 0.81 -1.22 -3.44
N TYR A 725 2.00 -1.77 -3.66
CA TYR A 725 2.33 -3.13 -3.28
C TYR A 725 2.48 -3.26 -1.76
N ASP A 726 3.28 -2.38 -1.15
CA ASP A 726 3.61 -2.43 0.29
C ASP A 726 2.43 -2.02 1.19
N ASN A 727 1.57 -1.10 0.74
CA ASN A 727 0.37 -0.69 1.47
C ASN A 727 -0.88 -1.46 1.07
N SER A 728 -0.76 -2.61 0.40
CA SER A 728 -1.90 -3.52 0.32
C SER A 728 -2.31 -3.89 1.75
N TRP A 729 -3.55 -3.57 2.12
CA TRP A 729 -4.05 -3.48 3.51
C TRP A 729 -3.84 -4.74 4.38
N ASN A 730 -3.45 -5.86 3.77
CA ASN A 730 -3.20 -7.14 4.43
C ASN A 730 -1.72 -7.50 4.61
N GLY A 731 -0.78 -6.60 4.28
CA GLY A 731 0.65 -6.87 4.41
C GLY A 731 1.04 -8.14 3.68
N ILE A 732 1.24 -8.06 2.36
CA ILE A 732 1.96 -9.12 1.65
C ILE A 732 3.24 -9.38 2.46
N ALA A 733 3.48 -10.64 2.84
CA ALA A 733 4.61 -11.00 3.72
C ALA A 733 5.97 -10.55 3.14
N THR A 734 6.01 -10.33 1.84
CA THR A 734 7.14 -9.90 1.03
C THR A 734 6.91 -8.45 0.59
N ARG A 735 7.79 -7.52 0.94
CA ARG A 735 7.76 -6.16 0.39
C ARG A 735 8.13 -6.18 -1.09
N PHE A 736 7.74 -5.16 -1.84
CA PHE A 736 8.16 -5.05 -3.25
C PHE A 736 9.69 -5.01 -3.39
N ALA A 737 10.38 -4.41 -2.42
CA ALA A 737 11.84 -4.45 -2.32
C ALA A 737 12.38 -5.87 -2.12
N ASP A 738 11.70 -6.71 -1.33
CA ASP A 738 12.10 -8.10 -1.09
C ASP A 738 11.89 -8.95 -2.34
N LEU A 739 10.81 -8.70 -3.10
CA LEU A 739 10.57 -9.36 -4.38
C LEU A 739 11.64 -8.98 -5.41
N ALA A 740 12.00 -7.69 -5.47
CA ALA A 740 13.10 -7.21 -6.31
C ALA A 740 14.45 -7.83 -5.90
N ALA A 741 14.71 -7.98 -4.60
CA ALA A 741 15.92 -8.64 -4.10
C ALA A 741 15.94 -10.15 -4.42
N ALA A 742 14.80 -10.83 -4.31
CA ALA A 742 14.68 -12.24 -4.68
C ALA A 742 14.89 -12.45 -6.18
N LEU A 743 14.33 -11.57 -7.02
CA LEU A 743 14.56 -11.58 -8.46
C LEU A 743 16.05 -11.49 -8.79
N PHE A 744 16.75 -10.60 -8.10
CA PHE A 744 18.18 -10.39 -8.25
C PHE A 744 19.03 -11.61 -7.87
N GLN A 745 18.59 -12.39 -6.88
CA GLN A 745 19.26 -13.64 -6.49
C GLN A 745 19.02 -14.77 -7.50
N ASN A 746 17.93 -14.71 -8.26
CA ASN A 746 17.47 -15.75 -9.18
C ASN A 746 17.59 -15.36 -10.67
N GLU A 747 18.37 -14.33 -11.00
CA GLU A 747 18.48 -13.73 -12.34
C GLU A 747 18.70 -14.77 -13.46
N ALA A 748 19.49 -15.82 -13.21
CA ALA A 748 19.79 -16.87 -14.18
C ALA A 748 18.60 -17.78 -14.55
N THR A 749 17.50 -17.74 -13.79
CA THR A 749 16.37 -18.68 -13.93
C THR A 749 15.07 -18.02 -14.38
N GLU A 750 15.01 -16.69 -14.38
CA GLU A 750 13.80 -15.96 -14.74
C GLU A 750 13.89 -15.34 -16.15
N CYS A 751 12.77 -15.35 -16.86
CA CYS A 751 12.63 -14.62 -18.12
C CYS A 751 12.49 -13.13 -17.79
N LEU A 752 13.61 -12.41 -17.86
CA LEU A 752 13.69 -10.97 -17.58
C LEU A 752 13.71 -10.17 -18.88
N PRO A 753 13.08 -8.98 -18.91
CA PRO A 753 13.08 -8.13 -20.10
C PRO A 753 14.44 -7.49 -20.38
N PHE A 754 15.32 -7.41 -19.37
CA PHE A 754 16.68 -6.87 -19.47
C PHE A 754 17.51 -7.31 -18.23
N PRO A 755 18.85 -7.26 -18.30
CA PRO A 755 19.73 -7.53 -17.17
C PRO A 755 19.44 -6.61 -15.97
N LEU A 756 19.61 -7.10 -14.75
CA LEU A 756 19.30 -6.32 -13.54
C LEU A 756 20.45 -5.40 -13.11
N ARG A 757 21.60 -5.54 -13.78
CA ARG A 757 22.85 -4.83 -13.52
C ARG A 757 23.36 -4.18 -14.80
N MET A 758 23.87 -2.96 -14.68
CA MET A 758 24.74 -2.27 -15.64
C MET A 758 26.22 -2.41 -15.25
N ALA A 759 27.12 -2.52 -16.23
CA ALA A 759 28.55 -2.57 -15.92
C ALA A 759 29.08 -1.20 -15.48
N VAL A 760 30.05 -1.18 -14.55
CA VAL A 760 30.66 0.09 -14.08
C VAL A 760 31.25 0.90 -15.24
N SER A 761 31.90 0.23 -16.19
CA SER A 761 32.45 0.86 -17.40
C SER A 761 31.40 1.53 -18.28
N GLU A 762 30.16 1.00 -18.30
CA GLU A 762 29.05 1.62 -19.02
C GLU A 762 28.59 2.90 -18.30
N ILE A 763 28.53 2.88 -16.96
CA ILE A 763 28.22 4.08 -16.16
C ILE A 763 29.31 5.14 -16.36
N GLU A 764 30.59 4.77 -16.36
CA GLU A 764 31.71 5.69 -16.61
C GLU A 764 31.62 6.33 -18.00
N ALA A 765 31.31 5.54 -19.03
CA ALA A 765 31.13 6.04 -20.38
C ALA A 765 29.96 7.03 -20.48
N ILE A 766 28.85 6.74 -19.77
CA ILE A 766 27.68 7.62 -19.73
C ILE A 766 27.98 8.93 -18.99
N ILE A 767 28.70 8.86 -17.87
CA ILE A 767 29.16 10.06 -17.14
C ILE A 767 30.02 10.93 -18.05
N ALA A 768 31.00 10.34 -18.73
CA ALA A 768 31.89 11.08 -19.64
C ALA A 768 31.10 11.74 -20.78
N ALA A 769 30.12 11.03 -21.37
CA ALA A 769 29.25 11.59 -22.41
C ALA A 769 28.36 12.72 -21.87
N ALA A 770 27.82 12.58 -20.67
CA ALA A 770 27.00 13.59 -20.02
C ALA A 770 27.80 14.87 -19.70
N GLU A 771 29.07 14.73 -19.30
CA GLU A 771 29.97 15.87 -19.05
C GLU A 771 30.28 16.66 -20.33
N VAL A 772 30.62 15.96 -21.43
CA VAL A 772 30.93 16.59 -22.72
C VAL A 772 29.75 17.43 -23.20
N SER A 773 28.54 16.92 -23.10
CA SER A 773 27.38 17.64 -23.62
C SER A 773 26.84 18.74 -22.70
N ILE A 774 27.30 18.87 -21.45
CA ILE A 774 27.04 20.10 -20.66
C ILE A 774 28.01 21.22 -21.08
N GLN A 775 29.18 20.87 -21.60
CA GLN A 775 30.19 21.84 -22.02
C GLN A 775 29.91 22.44 -23.40
N THR A 776 29.21 21.70 -24.26
CA THR A 776 28.69 22.16 -25.57
C THR A 776 27.36 22.86 -25.42
#